data_AF-A0A1B8GS98-F1
#
_entry.id   AF-A0A1B8GS98-F1
#
_cell.length_a   1.000
_cell.length_b   1.000
_cell.length_c   1.000
_cell.angle_alpha   90.00
_cell.angle_beta   90.00
_cell.angle_gamma   90.00
#
_symmetry.space_group_name_H-M   'P 1'
#
loop_
_entity.id
_entity.type
_entity.pdbx_description
1 polymer ?
#
loop_
_entity_poly.entity_id
_entity_poly.type
_entity_poly.pdbx_seq_one_letter_code
_entity_poly.pdbx_strand_id
1 'polypeptide(L)'
;MTVSREVTTLSDPTLLEKVDKLRDLNIGQHVPLPQLVVAGDQSSGKSSLLESLTGIPFPKDQTLCTRHATQITSRRSINDRVDIRIIPGPHASEEHRKEVEGFQMHMPSGLKFREQFEEILKKANEKMGLRTDVSTGKGAVFSEDVLKIELQGPHEDYLTIIDVPGIFRTTTQGTTKDDMVIVRDLVKKYIKDDRTVILAVLPSNVDIATQEILELAEDYDKNGERTLGVLTKPDLVLEQSAQAAVCDLVKGKKRPLTLGYFVVRNRGASGSSKEQPELDQIFRQQPWIDLPQDRVGIPALREQLMSLLVEITRREFPKLLQDVSNQIKDCKRELQSLGPPRQDEREQRVYLSRIAEIFQDRARAALAADYNADPVFDKDELRLITHVVNITGVFSADFQLGAHSRHFEKSSVASDTDEDSDLEEPPRVESMIDNLRVLLEKARVDDVALGERAELDGIIVPLPPHKIPMPREDFSAWINNVYLKSRGLDLGTFNANFVATAFAEQSRKWGDMTKIYMSRVIITLHRFIAAALRSICSEEQTRSHLWSAILESLVERYKTAMAQASLLIEVEQRKKPYTLNKQFAEALSKARGYRVTELLRPKARKDIKQYGDTQYMVNLNDIAKVAEGKSNVEQLQEEIHDILQAYYSLALDRYIDNIFQLAVDYCLLHGPSSPLKVFTQDWVINLEAEQLERIAGETKSSKKCRTKLAKKIVDLTDALKILKT
;
A
#
# COMPACT_ATOMS: atom_id res chain seq x y z
N MET A 1 -57.39 -1.76 49.50
CA MET A 1 -56.47 -2.49 48.59
C MET A 1 -55.22 -1.66 48.45
N THR A 2 -54.26 -1.95 49.32
CA THR A 2 -52.91 -1.38 49.36
C THR A 2 -52.09 -2.01 48.24
N VAL A 3 -51.79 -1.22 47.20
CA VAL A 3 -50.86 -1.63 46.15
C VAL A 3 -49.46 -1.37 46.67
N SER A 4 -48.84 -2.43 47.16
CA SER A 4 -47.42 -2.52 47.49
C SER A 4 -46.61 -2.14 46.24
N ARG A 5 -45.93 -0.98 46.27
CA ARG A 5 -44.83 -0.73 45.34
C ARG A 5 -43.73 -1.73 45.68
N GLU A 6 -43.60 -2.76 44.86
CA GLU A 6 -42.41 -3.61 44.85
C GLU A 6 -41.20 -2.72 44.60
N VAL A 7 -40.37 -2.57 45.63
CA VAL A 7 -39.02 -2.01 45.51
C VAL A 7 -38.24 -3.04 44.71
N THR A 8 -38.24 -2.88 43.39
CA THR A 8 -37.35 -3.61 42.49
C THR A 8 -35.91 -3.33 42.90
N THR A 9 -35.27 -4.31 43.53
CA THR A 9 -33.82 -4.45 43.60
C THR A 9 -33.25 -4.47 42.17
N LEU A 10 -32.97 -3.28 41.63
CA LEU A 10 -32.58 -3.02 40.24
C LEU A 10 -31.06 -2.88 40.06
N SER A 11 -30.26 -3.38 41.00
CA SER A 11 -28.82 -3.46 40.89
C SER A 11 -28.43 -4.74 40.16
N ASP A 12 -28.12 -4.63 38.86
CA ASP A 12 -27.37 -5.65 38.14
C ASP A 12 -25.87 -5.28 38.21
N PRO A 13 -25.15 -5.64 39.31
CA PRO A 13 -23.75 -5.28 39.51
C PRO A 13 -22.85 -5.81 38.39
N THR A 14 -23.33 -6.79 37.62
CA THR A 14 -22.58 -7.42 36.53
C THR A 14 -22.29 -6.46 35.37
N LEU A 15 -23.18 -5.50 35.09
CA LEU A 15 -22.96 -4.51 34.01
C LEU A 15 -21.85 -3.52 34.37
N LEU A 16 -21.81 -3.06 35.63
CA LEU A 16 -20.77 -2.16 36.12
C LEU A 16 -19.42 -2.87 36.18
N GLU A 17 -19.39 -4.14 36.61
CA GLU A 17 -18.17 -4.97 36.54
C GLU A 17 -17.64 -5.13 35.11
N LYS A 18 -18.52 -5.29 34.12
CA LYS A 18 -18.10 -5.36 32.71
C LYS A 18 -17.47 -4.05 32.27
N VAL A 19 -18.08 -2.90 32.59
CA VAL A 19 -17.50 -1.58 32.27
C VAL A 19 -16.12 -1.41 32.90
N ASP A 20 -15.92 -1.87 34.13
CA ASP A 20 -14.62 -1.79 34.79
C ASP A 20 -13.58 -2.72 34.19
N LYS A 21 -13.95 -3.95 33.81
CA LYS A 21 -13.05 -4.84 33.04
C LYS A 21 -12.62 -4.20 31.72
N LEU A 22 -13.48 -3.41 31.08
CA LEU A 22 -13.12 -2.67 29.87
C LEU A 22 -12.16 -1.51 30.16
N ARG A 23 -12.26 -0.89 31.33
CA ARG A 23 -11.31 0.14 31.77
C ARG A 23 -9.93 -0.45 32.08
N ASP A 24 -9.87 -1.63 32.67
CA ASP A 24 -8.61 -2.34 32.97
C ASP A 24 -7.82 -2.63 31.67
N LEU A 25 -8.52 -2.90 30.57
CA LEU A 25 -7.92 -3.08 29.24
C LEU A 25 -7.60 -1.77 28.51
N ASN A 26 -7.72 -0.61 29.17
CA ASN A 26 -7.51 0.72 28.59
C ASN A 26 -8.40 1.04 27.36
N ILE A 27 -9.53 0.34 27.18
CA ILE A 27 -10.45 0.59 26.06
C ILE A 27 -11.08 1.98 26.15
N GLY A 28 -11.10 2.60 27.33
CA GLY A 28 -11.50 4.00 27.53
C GLY A 28 -10.73 5.01 26.66
N GLN A 29 -9.54 4.65 26.13
CA GLN A 29 -8.81 5.48 25.16
C GLN A 29 -9.37 5.36 23.72
N HIS A 30 -10.13 4.31 23.44
CA HIS A 30 -10.67 4.00 22.12
C HIS A 30 -12.17 4.22 22.04
N VAL A 31 -12.90 3.99 23.14
CA VAL A 31 -14.35 4.12 23.22
C VAL A 31 -14.73 4.79 24.55
N PRO A 32 -15.55 5.87 24.54
CA PRO A 32 -16.00 6.51 25.77
C PRO A 32 -16.91 5.58 26.58
N LEU A 33 -16.69 5.57 27.90
CA LEU A 33 -17.39 4.73 28.87
C LEU A 33 -18.26 5.59 29.80
N PRO A 34 -19.40 5.07 30.30
CA PRO A 34 -20.28 5.80 31.21
C PRO A 34 -19.54 6.31 32.45
N GLN A 35 -19.68 7.59 32.77
CA GLN A 35 -18.96 8.26 33.87
C GLN A 35 -19.73 9.47 34.42
N LEU A 36 -19.36 9.92 35.61
CA LEU A 36 -19.94 11.10 36.26
C LEU A 36 -18.92 12.23 36.27
N VAL A 37 -19.30 13.41 35.80
CA VAL A 37 -18.47 14.63 35.89
C VAL A 37 -19.08 15.60 36.88
N VAL A 38 -18.27 16.11 37.82
CA VAL A 38 -18.69 17.08 38.83
C VAL A 38 -18.17 18.45 38.45
N ALA A 39 -19.08 19.33 38.03
CA ALA A 39 -18.75 20.64 37.49
C ALA A 39 -19.58 21.73 38.18
N GLY A 40 -19.04 22.94 38.25
CA GLY A 40 -19.64 24.07 38.97
C GLY A 40 -18.68 25.24 39.10
N ASP A 41 -19.21 26.39 39.50
CA ASP A 41 -18.41 27.61 39.67
C ASP A 41 -17.38 27.44 40.81
N GLN A 42 -16.32 28.26 40.78
CA GLN A 42 -15.35 28.31 41.87
C GLN A 42 -16.06 28.61 43.20
N SER A 43 -15.71 27.86 44.26
CA SER A 43 -16.32 27.99 45.59
C SER A 43 -17.81 27.59 45.69
N SER A 44 -18.35 26.88 44.69
CA SER A 44 -19.70 26.27 44.73
C SER A 44 -19.85 25.13 45.73
N GLY A 45 -18.76 24.65 46.34
CA GLY A 45 -18.78 23.55 47.31
C GLY A 45 -18.54 22.15 46.71
N LYS A 46 -18.02 22.07 45.47
CA LYS A 46 -17.62 20.80 44.80
C LYS A 46 -16.73 19.91 45.67
N SER A 47 -15.61 20.42 46.18
CA SER A 47 -14.65 19.61 46.95
C SER A 47 -15.28 19.03 48.22
N SER A 48 -16.15 19.80 48.89
CA SER A 48 -16.90 19.33 50.07
C SER A 48 -17.98 18.30 49.73
N LEU A 49 -18.59 18.42 48.54
CA LEU A 49 -19.52 17.41 48.02
C LEU A 49 -18.79 16.11 47.71
N LEU A 50 -17.65 16.20 47.02
CA LEU A 50 -16.81 15.06 46.68
C LEU A 50 -16.28 14.36 47.94
N GLU A 51 -15.78 15.08 48.93
CA GLU A 51 -15.39 14.52 50.22
C GLU A 51 -16.55 13.76 50.89
N SER A 52 -17.76 14.30 50.81
CA SER A 52 -18.95 13.65 51.37
C SER A 52 -19.38 12.41 50.58
N LEU A 53 -19.18 12.40 49.26
CA LEU A 53 -19.52 11.28 48.38
C LEU A 53 -18.47 10.16 48.42
N THR A 54 -17.18 10.48 48.37
CA THR A 54 -16.06 9.53 48.25
C THR A 54 -15.35 9.25 49.57
N GLY A 55 -15.56 10.07 50.61
CA GLY A 55 -14.85 9.95 51.88
C GLY A 55 -13.37 10.36 51.84
N ILE A 56 -12.92 11.00 50.74
CA ILE A 56 -11.54 11.48 50.57
C ILE A 56 -11.43 12.94 51.05
N PRO A 57 -10.43 13.29 51.88
CA PRO A 57 -10.29 14.64 52.41
C PRO A 57 -9.68 15.59 51.36
N PHE A 58 -10.51 16.13 50.47
CA PHE A 58 -10.07 17.14 49.50
C PHE A 58 -9.67 18.46 50.20
N PRO A 59 -8.63 19.16 49.72
CA PRO A 59 -8.19 20.43 50.28
C PRO A 59 -9.30 21.51 50.15
N LYS A 60 -9.50 22.28 51.24
CA LYS A 60 -10.62 23.23 51.42
C LYS A 60 -10.21 24.71 51.38
N ASP A 61 -8.96 25.02 51.04
CA ASP A 61 -8.43 26.37 51.10
C ASP A 61 -9.17 27.34 50.16
N GLN A 62 -9.30 28.60 50.55
CA GLN A 62 -10.00 29.64 49.78
C GLN A 62 -9.30 29.98 48.44
N THR A 63 -8.07 29.51 48.23
CA THR A 63 -7.25 29.73 47.03
C THR A 63 -7.16 28.46 46.17
N LEU A 64 -7.81 28.48 44.99
CA LEU A 64 -7.67 27.52 43.87
C LEU A 64 -7.45 26.04 44.28
N CYS A 65 -8.50 25.39 44.82
CA CYS A 65 -8.43 23.99 45.32
C CYS A 65 -8.11 22.94 44.24
N THR A 66 -8.83 22.98 43.11
CA THR A 66 -8.72 21.96 42.04
C THR A 66 -8.08 22.60 40.81
N ARG A 67 -6.86 22.15 40.45
CA ARG A 67 -6.05 22.72 39.36
C ARG A 67 -5.86 21.80 38.15
N HIS A 68 -6.22 20.53 38.29
CA HIS A 68 -6.21 19.53 37.24
C HIS A 68 -7.47 18.66 37.38
N ALA A 69 -7.85 17.93 36.34
CA ALA A 69 -8.93 16.96 36.49
C ALA A 69 -8.49 15.80 37.38
N THR A 70 -9.36 15.33 38.27
CA THR A 70 -9.09 14.16 39.11
C THR A 70 -10.16 13.12 38.89
N GLN A 71 -9.76 11.97 38.36
CA GLN A 71 -10.63 10.82 38.13
C GLN A 71 -10.49 9.86 39.30
N ILE A 72 -11.56 9.70 40.08
CA ILE A 72 -11.66 8.74 41.18
C ILE A 72 -12.56 7.61 40.73
N THR A 73 -11.99 6.41 40.68
CA THR A 73 -12.71 5.18 40.39
C THR A 73 -12.70 4.35 41.67
N SER A 74 -13.87 4.03 42.20
CA SER A 74 -14.01 3.10 43.30
C SER A 74 -14.60 1.78 42.81
N ARG A 75 -14.05 0.65 43.27
CA ARG A 75 -14.46 -0.70 42.87
C ARG A 75 -14.42 -1.69 44.02
N ARG A 76 -15.32 -2.68 43.99
CA ARG A 76 -15.27 -3.80 44.94
C ARG A 76 -14.13 -4.76 44.62
N SER A 77 -13.31 -5.04 45.60
CA SER A 77 -12.21 -6.01 45.51
C SER A 77 -12.00 -6.72 46.84
N ILE A 78 -11.51 -7.95 46.80
CA ILE A 78 -11.14 -8.73 47.99
C ILE A 78 -9.96 -8.07 48.72
N ASN A 79 -9.08 -7.41 47.97
CA ASN A 79 -7.90 -6.73 48.50
C ASN A 79 -8.13 -5.22 48.57
N ASP A 80 -7.86 -4.63 49.74
CA ASP A 80 -7.80 -3.18 49.91
C ASP A 80 -6.50 -2.65 49.28
N ARG A 81 -6.61 -1.91 48.18
CA ARG A 81 -5.46 -1.36 47.44
C ARG A 81 -5.85 -0.06 46.76
N VAL A 82 -4.93 0.90 46.74
CA VAL A 82 -5.09 2.15 45.99
C VAL A 82 -3.98 2.28 44.95
N ASP A 83 -4.37 2.45 43.70
CA ASP A 83 -3.46 2.68 42.58
C ASP A 83 -3.62 4.12 42.07
N ILE A 84 -2.50 4.85 41.99
CA ILE A 84 -2.47 6.27 41.63
C ILE A 84 -1.52 6.45 40.46
N ARG A 85 -2.02 7.05 39.38
CA ARG A 85 -1.25 7.31 38.15
C ARG A 85 -1.67 8.64 37.55
N ILE A 86 -0.81 9.23 36.73
CA ILE A 86 -1.15 10.44 35.97
C ILE A 86 -1.30 10.09 34.50
N ILE A 87 -2.41 10.54 33.89
CA ILE A 87 -2.64 10.44 32.45
C ILE A 87 -2.24 11.79 31.83
N PRO A 88 -1.26 11.81 30.91
CA PRO A 88 -0.81 13.05 30.29
C PRO A 88 -1.88 13.64 29.35
N GLY A 89 -1.92 14.96 29.29
CA GLY A 89 -2.81 15.70 28.39
C GLY A 89 -2.54 15.42 26.90
N PRO A 90 -3.53 15.59 26.01
CA PRO A 90 -3.40 15.32 24.58
C PRO A 90 -2.37 16.22 23.89
N HIS A 91 -2.06 17.38 24.47
CA HIS A 91 -1.10 18.36 23.95
C HIS A 91 0.27 18.32 24.66
N ALA A 92 0.53 17.30 25.50
CA ALA A 92 1.81 17.16 26.20
C ALA A 92 2.98 16.85 25.25
N SER A 93 4.15 17.45 25.51
CA SER A 93 5.40 17.12 24.79
C SER A 93 5.87 15.69 25.11
N GLU A 94 6.59 15.05 24.19
CA GLU A 94 7.12 13.67 24.39
C GLU A 94 8.01 13.55 25.65
N GLU A 95 8.70 14.63 26.04
CA GLU A 95 9.52 14.68 27.25
C GLU A 95 8.67 14.74 28.52
N HIS A 96 7.68 15.66 28.58
CA HIS A 96 6.73 15.77 29.70
C HIS A 96 5.94 14.48 29.87
N ARG A 97 5.54 13.88 28.76
CA ARG A 97 4.76 12.65 28.74
C ARG A 97 5.48 11.48 29.40
N LYS A 98 6.77 11.29 29.10
CA LYS A 98 7.60 10.25 29.75
C LYS A 98 7.80 10.51 31.24
N GLU A 99 7.95 11.78 31.63
CA GLU A 99 8.14 12.13 33.03
C GLU A 99 6.88 11.86 33.87
N VAL A 100 5.71 12.19 33.32
CA VAL A 100 4.42 12.04 33.98
C VAL A 100 3.93 10.59 33.98
N GLU A 101 4.13 9.83 32.89
CA GLU A 101 3.82 8.39 32.83
C GLU A 101 4.65 7.55 33.83
N GLY A 102 5.81 8.05 34.24
CA GLY A 102 6.66 7.44 35.27
C GLY A 102 6.12 7.55 36.70
N PHE A 103 5.12 8.39 36.95
CA PHE A 103 4.51 8.55 38.27
C PHE A 103 3.46 7.46 38.52
N GLN A 104 3.84 6.42 39.26
CA GLN A 104 2.92 5.41 39.78
C GLN A 104 3.14 5.23 41.28
N MET A 105 2.07 5.34 42.06
CA MET A 105 2.08 5.04 43.50
C MET A 105 1.08 3.93 43.80
N HIS A 106 1.49 3.02 44.69
CA HIS A 106 0.67 1.91 45.15
C HIS A 106 0.59 1.97 46.67
N MET A 107 -0.63 1.99 47.20
CA MET A 107 -0.85 2.03 48.65
C MET A 107 -1.61 0.76 49.08
N PRO A 108 -1.19 0.11 50.18
CA PRO A 108 -1.76 -1.16 50.64
C PRO A 108 -3.06 -1.00 51.45
N SER A 109 -3.54 0.22 51.70
CA SER A 109 -4.86 0.42 52.33
C SER A 109 -5.44 1.79 52.01
N GLY A 110 -6.76 1.82 51.78
CA GLY A 110 -7.55 3.04 51.58
C GLY A 110 -7.52 4.02 52.75
N LEU A 111 -7.35 3.54 53.99
CA LEU A 111 -7.25 4.39 55.19
C LEU A 111 -5.97 5.24 55.18
N LYS A 112 -4.82 4.60 54.94
CA LYS A 112 -3.52 5.31 54.84
C LYS A 112 -3.48 6.27 53.65
N PHE A 113 -4.15 5.90 52.56
CA PHE A 113 -4.32 6.80 51.41
C PHE A 113 -5.07 8.07 51.79
N ARG A 114 -6.18 7.97 52.54
CA ARG A 114 -6.96 9.13 52.98
C ARG A 114 -6.14 10.05 53.90
N GLU A 115 -5.29 9.51 54.77
CA GLU A 115 -4.39 10.30 55.63
C GLU A 115 -3.29 11.02 54.84
N GLN A 116 -2.72 10.38 53.82
CA GLN A 116 -1.61 10.93 53.02
C GLN A 116 -2.07 11.64 51.75
N PHE A 117 -3.37 11.81 51.54
CA PHE A 117 -3.93 12.30 50.28
C PHE A 117 -3.40 13.69 49.93
N GLU A 118 -3.31 14.61 50.90
CA GLU A 118 -2.79 15.96 50.68
C GLU A 118 -1.32 15.96 50.21
N GLU A 119 -0.50 15.07 50.76
CA GLU A 119 0.90 14.93 50.35
C GLU A 119 1.02 14.36 48.93
N ILE A 120 0.17 13.39 48.59
CA ILE A 120 0.13 12.79 47.25
C ILE A 120 -0.29 13.83 46.22
N LEU A 121 -1.28 14.66 46.55
CA LEU A 121 -1.72 15.76 45.69
C LEU A 121 -0.60 16.78 45.45
N LYS A 122 0.17 17.13 46.49
CA LYS A 122 1.36 17.99 46.34
C LYS A 122 2.41 17.38 45.41
N LYS A 123 2.76 16.09 45.60
CA LYS A 123 3.72 15.38 44.73
C LYS A 123 3.23 15.26 43.28
N ALA A 124 1.94 15.01 43.09
CA ALA A 124 1.32 14.95 41.77
C ALA A 124 1.36 16.34 41.08
N ASN A 125 1.04 17.40 41.81
CA ASN A 125 1.10 18.78 41.32
C ASN A 125 2.52 19.18 40.88
N GLU A 126 3.53 18.84 41.68
CA GLU A 126 4.95 19.05 41.32
C GLU A 126 5.32 18.33 40.04
N LYS A 127 4.90 17.07 39.88
CA LYS A 127 5.17 16.26 38.68
C LYS A 127 4.41 16.72 37.44
N MET A 128 3.25 17.33 37.61
CA MET A 128 2.50 17.96 36.51
C MET A 128 3.04 19.36 36.15
N GLY A 129 4.10 19.85 36.82
CA GLY A 129 4.67 21.17 36.56
C GLY A 129 3.82 22.35 37.06
N LEU A 130 2.91 22.08 38.01
CA LEU A 130 2.04 23.09 38.61
C LEU A 130 2.78 23.85 39.72
N ARG A 131 2.54 25.17 39.82
CA ARG A 131 3.17 26.00 40.87
C ARG A 131 2.70 25.59 42.27
N THR A 132 3.62 25.29 43.17
CA THR A 132 3.32 24.99 44.58
C THR A 132 2.89 26.24 45.36
N ASP A 133 3.46 27.41 45.06
CA ASP A 133 3.04 28.71 45.61
C ASP A 133 2.55 29.66 44.52
N VAL A 134 1.34 30.21 44.67
CA VAL A 134 0.70 31.14 43.71
C VAL A 134 1.48 32.46 43.59
N SER A 135 2.32 32.77 44.59
CA SER A 135 3.08 34.01 44.74
C SER A 135 4.47 34.01 44.10
N THR A 136 5.02 32.85 43.68
CA THR A 136 6.38 32.76 43.10
C THR A 136 6.33 32.36 41.61
N GLY A 137 6.90 33.20 40.75
CA GLY A 137 6.50 33.34 39.35
C GLY A 137 7.11 32.40 38.29
N LYS A 138 7.13 31.07 38.46
CA LYS A 138 7.49 30.13 37.36
C LYS A 138 6.68 28.83 37.41
N GLY A 139 5.93 28.51 36.35
CA GLY A 139 5.11 27.27 36.17
C GLY A 139 3.70 27.53 35.62
N ALA A 140 2.93 26.50 35.28
CA ALA A 140 1.51 26.62 34.91
C ALA A 140 0.61 26.60 36.16
N VAL A 141 -0.57 27.21 36.10
CA VAL A 141 -1.54 27.22 37.22
C VAL A 141 -2.56 26.10 37.08
N PHE A 142 -2.93 25.75 35.84
CA PHE A 142 -3.80 24.63 35.52
C PHE A 142 -3.09 23.66 34.57
N SER A 143 -3.46 22.37 34.63
CA SER A 143 -2.98 21.35 33.71
C SER A 143 -4.14 20.58 33.09
N GLU A 144 -3.97 20.17 31.83
CA GLU A 144 -4.85 19.21 31.15
C GLU A 144 -4.57 17.76 31.56
N ASP A 145 -3.50 17.52 32.31
CA ASP A 145 -3.16 16.21 32.88
C ASP A 145 -4.28 15.76 33.84
N VAL A 146 -4.52 14.45 33.90
CA VAL A 146 -5.58 13.87 34.73
C VAL A 146 -4.96 12.98 35.79
N LEU A 147 -5.24 13.26 37.06
CA LEU A 147 -4.86 12.38 38.16
C LEU A 147 -5.87 11.23 38.26
N LYS A 148 -5.44 10.01 37.95
CA LYS A 148 -6.28 8.81 38.08
C LYS A 148 -6.00 8.12 39.41
N ILE A 149 -7.06 7.93 40.19
CA ILE A 149 -7.04 7.26 41.50
C ILE A 149 -8.03 6.11 41.45
N GLU A 150 -7.53 4.89 41.66
CA GLU A 150 -8.34 3.68 41.71
C GLU A 150 -8.35 3.14 43.14
N LEU A 151 -9.48 3.27 43.81
CA LEU A 151 -9.77 2.69 45.13
C LEU A 151 -10.34 1.28 44.94
N GLN A 152 -9.73 0.30 45.59
CA GLN A 152 -10.18 -1.09 45.55
C GLN A 152 -10.42 -1.54 46.98
N GLY A 153 -11.61 -2.03 47.31
CA GLY A 153 -11.90 -2.52 48.65
C GLY A 153 -13.23 -3.26 48.76
N PRO A 154 -13.44 -4.09 49.79
CA PRO A 154 -14.62 -4.97 49.87
C PRO A 154 -15.94 -4.23 50.11
N HIS A 155 -15.88 -3.01 50.64
CA HIS A 155 -17.04 -2.17 50.98
C HIS A 155 -17.21 -0.94 50.07
N GLU A 156 -16.40 -0.84 49.02
CA GLU A 156 -16.48 0.28 48.08
C GLU A 156 -17.66 0.14 47.12
N ASP A 157 -18.14 1.25 46.57
CA ASP A 157 -19.22 1.25 45.57
C ASP A 157 -18.64 1.41 44.17
N TYR A 158 -19.28 0.83 43.15
CA TYR A 158 -18.87 0.96 41.76
C TYR A 158 -19.20 2.35 41.22
N LEU A 159 -18.29 3.29 41.45
CA LEU A 159 -18.52 4.71 41.18
C LEU A 159 -17.29 5.34 40.54
N THR A 160 -17.48 6.00 39.40
CA THR A 160 -16.41 6.77 38.74
C THR A 160 -16.81 8.21 38.63
N ILE A 161 -16.11 9.04 39.40
CA ILE A 161 -16.33 10.46 39.49
C ILE A 161 -15.12 11.19 38.94
N ILE A 162 -15.37 12.15 38.06
CA ILE A 162 -14.37 13.06 37.52
C ILE A 162 -14.61 14.43 38.15
N ASP A 163 -13.68 14.88 39.00
CA ASP A 163 -13.63 16.25 39.46
C ASP A 163 -12.94 17.11 38.41
N VAL A 164 -13.63 18.15 37.92
CA VAL A 164 -13.05 19.15 37.03
C VAL A 164 -12.83 20.48 37.77
N PRO A 165 -11.82 21.28 37.38
CA PRO A 165 -11.60 22.61 37.95
C PRO A 165 -12.87 23.47 37.89
N GLY A 166 -13.07 24.31 38.92
CA GLY A 166 -14.24 25.18 39.00
C GLY A 166 -14.16 26.34 38.02
N ILE A 167 -15.29 26.68 37.41
CA ILE A 167 -15.36 27.77 36.42
C ILE A 167 -15.27 29.11 37.16
N PHE A 168 -14.43 30.04 36.67
CA PHE A 168 -14.23 31.36 37.27
C PHE A 168 -14.36 32.47 36.22
N ARG A 169 -14.86 33.64 36.64
CA ARG A 169 -15.25 34.75 35.74
C ARG A 169 -14.23 35.88 35.63
N THR A 170 -13.37 36.02 36.64
CA THR A 170 -12.42 37.12 36.75
C THR A 170 -11.06 36.56 37.13
N THR A 171 -10.00 37.08 36.52
CA THR A 171 -8.62 36.73 36.86
C THR A 171 -8.28 37.25 38.25
N THR A 172 -8.08 36.35 39.21
CA THR A 172 -7.47 36.65 40.52
C THR A 172 -5.95 36.76 40.40
N GLN A 173 -5.27 37.26 41.45
CA GLN A 173 -3.80 37.33 41.49
C GLN A 173 -3.19 35.94 41.21
N GLY A 174 -2.56 35.76 40.04
CA GLY A 174 -1.89 34.53 39.63
C GLY A 174 -2.52 33.79 38.44
N THR A 175 -3.77 34.06 38.06
CA THR A 175 -4.46 33.41 36.92
C THR A 175 -4.56 34.32 35.69
N THR A 176 -4.46 33.76 34.50
CA THR A 176 -4.54 34.47 33.21
C THR A 176 -5.88 34.25 32.50
N LYS A 177 -6.15 35.00 31.41
CA LYS A 177 -7.32 34.75 30.55
C LYS A 177 -7.22 33.42 29.81
N ASP A 178 -6.00 32.97 29.49
CA ASP A 178 -5.77 31.69 28.82
C ASP A 178 -6.13 30.52 29.76
N ASP A 179 -5.87 30.65 31.06
CA ASP A 179 -6.31 29.67 32.07
C ASP A 179 -7.84 29.51 32.13
N MET A 180 -8.60 30.58 31.91
CA MET A 180 -10.07 30.50 31.84
C MET A 180 -10.54 29.65 30.65
N VAL A 181 -9.85 29.79 29.50
CA VAL A 181 -10.15 29.01 28.30
C VAL A 181 -9.80 27.54 28.54
N ILE A 182 -8.64 27.24 29.11
CA ILE A 182 -8.21 25.88 29.45
C ILE A 182 -9.23 25.20 30.37
N VAL A 183 -9.68 25.87 31.44
CA VAL A 183 -10.68 25.29 32.36
C VAL A 183 -12.02 25.05 31.65
N ARG A 184 -12.49 26.01 30.86
CA ARG A 184 -13.74 25.86 30.11
C ARG A 184 -13.65 24.72 29.08
N ASP A 185 -12.54 24.60 28.38
CA ASP A 185 -12.31 23.55 27.38
C ASP A 185 -12.16 22.17 28.05
N LEU A 186 -11.53 22.10 29.22
CA LEU A 186 -11.46 20.87 30.03
C LEU A 186 -12.84 20.42 30.48
N VAL A 187 -13.70 21.33 30.95
CA VAL A 187 -15.10 21.03 31.30
C VAL A 187 -15.88 20.56 30.07
N LYS A 188 -15.79 21.28 28.94
CA LYS A 188 -16.44 20.92 27.68
C LYS A 188 -16.02 19.54 27.17
N LYS A 189 -14.74 19.17 27.31
CA LYS A 189 -14.21 17.87 26.90
C LYS A 189 -14.98 16.70 27.53
N TYR A 190 -15.33 16.80 28.82
CA TYR A 190 -16.08 15.76 29.52
C TYR A 190 -17.59 15.87 29.30
N ILE A 191 -18.13 17.10 29.25
CA ILE A 191 -19.58 17.33 29.08
C ILE A 191 -20.07 16.98 27.67
N LYS A 192 -19.23 17.12 26.63
CA LYS A 192 -19.56 16.82 25.23
C LYS A 192 -19.95 15.35 24.98
N ASP A 193 -19.49 14.43 25.82
CA ASP A 193 -19.77 13.02 25.65
C ASP A 193 -21.16 12.65 26.19
N ASP A 194 -22.03 12.13 25.33
CA ASP A 194 -23.41 11.75 25.64
C ASP A 194 -23.52 10.65 26.73
N ARG A 195 -22.43 9.90 26.97
CA ARG A 195 -22.36 8.84 27.99
C ARG A 195 -21.95 9.38 29.36
N THR A 196 -21.65 10.67 29.48
CA THR A 196 -21.25 11.32 30.73
C THR A 196 -22.45 12.01 31.40
N VAL A 197 -22.68 11.69 32.67
CA VAL A 197 -23.66 12.38 33.53
C VAL A 197 -23.03 13.61 34.15
N ILE A 198 -23.72 14.74 34.03
CA ILE A 198 -23.26 16.05 34.50
C ILE A 198 -23.86 16.31 35.88
N LEU A 199 -23.01 16.37 36.90
CA LEU A 199 -23.38 16.80 38.24
C LEU A 199 -23.08 18.29 38.40
N ALA A 200 -24.09 19.13 38.21
CA ALA A 200 -23.99 20.58 38.32
C ALA A 200 -24.10 21.03 39.78
N VAL A 201 -22.98 21.40 40.39
CA VAL A 201 -22.90 21.84 41.78
C VAL A 201 -23.12 23.34 41.87
N LEU A 202 -24.17 23.75 42.57
CA LEU A 202 -24.67 25.12 42.62
C LEU A 202 -24.82 25.56 44.08
N PRO A 203 -24.30 26.73 44.47
CA PRO A 203 -24.48 27.23 45.83
C PRO A 203 -25.89 27.84 46.00
N SER A 204 -26.59 27.48 47.08
CA SER A 204 -27.99 27.89 47.32
C SER A 204 -28.15 29.38 47.66
N ASN A 205 -27.07 30.06 48.05
CA ASN A 205 -27.07 31.48 48.42
C ASN A 205 -26.89 32.42 47.21
N VAL A 206 -26.74 31.89 45.99
CA VAL A 206 -26.57 32.68 44.76
C VAL A 206 -27.71 32.35 43.80
N ASP A 207 -28.16 33.33 43.02
CA ASP A 207 -29.20 33.09 42.01
C ASP A 207 -28.68 32.17 40.90
N ILE A 208 -29.48 31.14 40.61
CA ILE A 208 -29.19 30.09 39.65
C ILE A 208 -29.11 30.64 38.22
N ALA A 209 -29.84 31.72 37.92
CA ALA A 209 -29.80 32.35 36.60
C ALA A 209 -28.41 32.87 36.22
N THR A 210 -27.54 33.09 37.21
CA THR A 210 -26.18 33.56 36.98
C THR A 210 -25.16 32.44 36.82
N GLN A 211 -25.54 31.16 36.98
CA GLN A 211 -24.60 30.04 37.07
C GLN A 211 -24.19 29.54 35.68
N GLU A 212 -22.89 29.64 35.35
CA GLU A 212 -22.36 29.34 34.01
C GLU A 212 -22.43 27.84 33.70
N ILE A 213 -22.31 26.97 34.72
CA ILE A 213 -22.34 25.53 34.49
C ILE A 213 -23.66 25.04 33.89
N LEU A 214 -24.80 25.67 34.22
CA LEU A 214 -26.09 25.29 33.65
C LEU A 214 -26.20 25.73 32.19
N GLU A 215 -25.67 26.90 31.84
CA GLU A 215 -25.61 27.37 30.45
C GLU A 215 -24.71 26.45 29.60
N LEU A 216 -23.54 26.09 30.12
CA LEU A 216 -22.65 25.12 29.48
C LEU A 216 -23.27 23.72 29.38
N ALA A 217 -24.09 23.30 30.36
CA ALA A 217 -24.79 22.02 30.29
C ALA A 217 -25.93 22.08 29.25
N GLU A 218 -26.70 23.17 29.19
CA GLU A 218 -27.78 23.38 28.22
C GLU A 218 -27.28 23.33 26.76
N ASP A 219 -26.05 23.79 26.49
CA ASP A 219 -25.41 23.68 25.17
C ASP A 219 -25.30 22.23 24.66
N TYR A 220 -25.10 21.26 25.56
CA TYR A 220 -24.87 19.84 25.24
C TYR A 220 -25.98 18.88 25.77
N ASP A 221 -26.93 19.38 26.56
CA ASP A 221 -28.05 18.65 27.15
C ASP A 221 -29.27 19.57 27.34
N LYS A 222 -29.88 19.97 26.22
CA LYS A 222 -31.03 20.91 26.19
C LYS A 222 -32.24 20.46 27.01
N ASN A 223 -32.45 19.15 27.13
CA ASN A 223 -33.57 18.56 27.86
C ASN A 223 -33.22 18.25 29.33
N GLY A 224 -31.96 18.42 29.74
CA GLY A 224 -31.50 18.05 31.08
C GLY A 224 -31.65 16.54 31.38
N GLU A 225 -31.55 15.67 30.37
CA GLU A 225 -31.74 14.22 30.49
C GLU A 225 -30.58 13.54 31.23
N ARG A 226 -29.41 14.16 31.22
CA ARG A 226 -28.18 13.66 31.86
C ARG A 226 -27.54 14.70 32.80
N THR A 227 -28.26 15.77 33.12
CA THR A 227 -27.81 16.85 34.01
C THR A 227 -28.58 16.81 35.33
N LEU A 228 -27.87 16.59 36.43
CA LEU A 228 -28.39 16.58 37.79
C LEU A 228 -27.91 17.82 38.55
N GLY A 229 -28.84 18.61 39.10
CA GLY A 229 -28.51 19.78 39.88
C GLY A 229 -28.31 19.44 41.36
N VAL A 230 -27.21 19.89 41.96
CA VAL A 230 -26.93 19.72 43.40
C VAL A 230 -26.76 21.09 44.06
N LEU A 231 -27.72 21.44 44.90
CA LEU A 231 -27.78 22.68 45.66
C LEU A 231 -27.04 22.50 46.99
N THR A 232 -25.93 23.21 47.15
CA THR A 232 -25.07 23.18 48.34
C THR A 232 -25.27 24.42 49.21
N LYS A 233 -24.69 24.44 50.41
CA LYS A 233 -24.73 25.60 51.33
C LYS A 233 -26.16 26.12 51.65
N PRO A 234 -27.15 25.25 51.93
CA PRO A 234 -28.50 25.69 52.29
C PRO A 234 -28.53 26.48 53.61
N ASP A 235 -27.52 26.30 54.45
CA ASP A 235 -27.33 26.97 55.75
C ASP A 235 -27.00 28.46 55.64
N LEU A 236 -26.46 28.91 54.50
CA LEU A 236 -26.16 30.33 54.27
C LEU A 236 -27.36 31.13 53.77
N VAL A 237 -28.49 30.47 53.49
CA VAL A 237 -29.71 31.10 53.00
C VAL A 237 -30.57 31.50 54.21
N LEU A 238 -30.44 32.76 54.65
CA LEU A 238 -31.14 33.27 55.84
C LEU A 238 -32.52 33.87 55.51
N GLU A 239 -32.71 34.38 54.30
CA GLU A 239 -33.97 35.00 53.88
C GLU A 239 -35.03 33.95 53.53
N GLN A 240 -36.24 34.07 54.10
CA GLN A 240 -37.35 33.15 53.86
C GLN A 240 -37.77 33.10 52.37
N SER A 241 -37.69 34.22 51.65
CA SER A 241 -37.96 34.30 50.21
C SER A 241 -36.97 33.46 49.40
N ALA A 242 -35.68 33.54 49.73
CA ALA A 242 -34.63 32.77 49.08
C ALA A 242 -34.73 31.26 49.42
N GLN A 243 -35.06 30.92 50.66
CA GLN A 243 -35.33 29.53 51.05
C GLN A 243 -36.54 28.94 50.30
N ALA A 244 -37.61 29.71 50.13
CA ALA A 244 -38.77 29.29 49.34
C ALA A 244 -38.43 29.09 47.85
N ALA A 245 -37.60 29.98 47.28
CA ALA A 245 -37.09 29.83 45.92
C ALA A 245 -36.30 28.53 45.72
N VAL A 246 -35.40 28.19 46.64
CA VAL A 246 -34.66 26.91 46.64
C VAL A 246 -35.63 25.73 46.73
N CYS A 247 -36.67 25.82 47.57
CA CYS A 247 -37.66 24.75 47.67
C CYS A 247 -38.49 24.58 46.39
N ASP A 248 -38.85 25.67 45.71
CA ASP A 248 -39.56 25.64 44.43
C ASP A 248 -38.73 25.04 43.30
N LEU A 249 -37.40 25.21 43.32
CA LEU A 249 -36.47 24.58 42.38
C LEU A 249 -36.43 23.06 42.57
N VAL A 250 -36.33 22.57 43.81
CA VAL A 250 -36.34 21.13 44.12
C VAL A 250 -37.67 20.47 43.73
N LYS A 251 -38.78 21.20 43.92
CA LYS A 251 -40.13 20.80 43.49
C LYS A 251 -40.35 20.91 41.98
N GLY A 252 -39.37 21.42 41.22
CA GLY A 252 -39.42 21.51 39.76
C GLY A 252 -40.28 22.64 39.21
N LYS A 253 -40.63 23.65 40.01
CA LYS A 253 -41.47 24.78 39.56
C LYS A 253 -40.69 25.84 38.77
N LYS A 254 -39.38 25.92 38.95
CA LYS A 254 -38.48 26.88 38.31
C LYS A 254 -37.31 26.12 37.66
N ARG A 255 -36.97 26.42 36.40
CA ARG A 255 -35.95 25.73 35.57
C ARG A 255 -35.92 24.20 35.76
N PRO A 256 -36.97 23.45 35.37
CA PRO A 256 -37.02 22.01 35.61
C PRO A 256 -35.94 21.25 34.82
N LEU A 257 -35.08 20.51 35.53
CA LEU A 257 -34.22 19.47 34.95
C LEU A 257 -34.95 18.13 34.99
N THR A 258 -34.76 17.27 33.98
CA THR A 258 -35.38 15.93 33.94
C THR A 258 -34.94 15.07 35.11
N LEU A 259 -33.68 15.17 35.53
CA LEU A 259 -33.16 14.48 36.72
C LEU A 259 -33.46 15.20 38.05
N GLY A 260 -33.93 16.44 38.00
CA GLY A 260 -34.29 17.26 39.15
C GLY A 260 -33.10 17.90 39.89
N TYR A 261 -33.41 18.52 41.02
CA TYR A 261 -32.45 19.15 41.93
C TYR A 261 -32.44 18.46 43.29
N PHE A 262 -31.25 18.28 43.85
CA PHE A 262 -30.99 17.74 45.19
C PHE A 262 -30.45 18.81 46.11
N VAL A 263 -30.82 18.81 47.37
CA VAL A 263 -30.24 19.73 48.38
C VAL A 263 -29.37 18.95 49.34
N VAL A 264 -28.13 19.40 49.49
CA VAL A 264 -27.13 18.76 50.35
C VAL A 264 -26.48 19.77 51.27
N ARG A 265 -26.26 19.36 52.52
CA ARG A 265 -25.47 20.11 53.49
C ARG A 265 -24.11 19.47 53.66
N ASN A 266 -23.08 20.20 53.26
CA ASN A 266 -21.70 19.74 53.37
C ASN A 266 -21.02 20.37 54.60
N ARG A 267 -19.88 19.79 55.02
CA ARG A 267 -19.06 20.35 56.10
C ARG A 267 -18.48 21.71 55.70
N GLY A 268 -18.69 22.74 56.54
CA GLY A 268 -18.11 24.07 56.35
C GLY A 268 -16.62 24.12 56.67
N ALA A 269 -15.93 25.18 56.24
CA ALA A 269 -14.48 25.38 56.45
C ALA A 269 -14.08 25.58 57.93
N SER A 270 -15.03 25.90 58.81
CA SER A 270 -14.82 26.19 60.24
C SER A 270 -15.53 25.21 61.19
N GLY A 271 -16.11 24.12 60.67
CA GLY A 271 -16.95 23.21 61.45
C GLY A 271 -16.19 22.05 62.10
N SER A 272 -16.42 21.86 63.40
CA SER A 272 -15.97 20.72 64.21
C SER A 272 -16.45 19.36 63.68
N SER A 273 -15.83 18.28 64.17
CA SER A 273 -16.05 16.85 63.90
C SER A 273 -17.48 16.35 64.18
N LYS A 274 -18.47 16.86 63.46
CA LYS A 274 -19.86 16.39 63.51
C LYS A 274 -20.13 15.39 62.38
N GLU A 275 -20.79 14.28 62.72
CA GLU A 275 -21.17 13.23 61.77
C GLU A 275 -22.30 13.71 60.82
N GLN A 276 -22.36 13.19 59.59
CA GLN A 276 -23.40 13.52 58.60
C GLN A 276 -24.86 13.56 59.15
N PRO A 277 -25.32 12.64 60.01
CA PRO A 277 -26.69 12.69 60.54
C PRO A 277 -26.99 13.91 61.43
N GLU A 278 -25.98 14.57 62.01
CA GLU A 278 -26.17 15.81 62.77
C GLU A 278 -26.30 17.05 61.85
N LEU A 279 -25.68 16.98 60.67
CA LEU A 279 -25.75 18.06 59.67
C LEU A 279 -27.14 18.13 59.03
N ASP A 280 -27.79 16.98 58.84
CA ASP A 280 -29.12 16.86 58.24
C ASP A 280 -30.27 17.34 59.16
N GLN A 281 -30.00 17.77 60.40
CA GLN A 281 -31.02 18.37 61.28
C GLN A 281 -31.70 19.60 60.67
N ILE A 282 -31.02 20.35 59.80
CA ILE A 282 -31.62 21.50 59.08
C ILE A 282 -32.81 21.07 58.23
N PHE A 283 -32.77 19.86 57.65
CA PHE A 283 -33.83 19.34 56.81
C PHE A 283 -35.08 18.92 57.59
N ARG A 284 -35.01 18.92 58.93
CA ARG A 284 -36.14 18.69 59.83
C ARG A 284 -36.82 20.00 60.28
N GLN A 285 -36.36 21.15 59.80
CA GLN A 285 -36.93 22.46 60.12
C GLN A 285 -37.67 23.04 58.91
N GLN A 286 -38.68 23.88 59.16
CA GLN A 286 -39.33 24.67 58.10
C GLN A 286 -38.33 25.66 57.48
N PRO A 287 -38.31 25.87 56.16
CA PRO A 287 -39.20 25.33 55.12
C PRO A 287 -38.72 23.99 54.48
N TRP A 288 -37.57 23.47 54.91
CA TRP A 288 -36.91 22.30 54.30
C TRP A 288 -37.66 20.98 54.56
N ILE A 289 -38.47 20.91 55.61
CA ILE A 289 -39.27 19.72 55.96
C ILE A 289 -40.32 19.38 54.89
N ASP A 290 -40.74 20.37 54.08
CA ASP A 290 -41.75 20.20 53.03
C ASP A 290 -41.14 19.69 51.71
N LEU A 291 -39.85 19.35 51.71
CA LEU A 291 -39.15 18.77 50.57
C LEU A 291 -39.27 17.23 50.55
N PRO A 292 -39.25 16.62 49.35
CA PRO A 292 -39.23 15.16 49.24
C PRO A 292 -37.97 14.57 49.89
N GLN A 293 -38.13 13.56 50.76
CA GLN A 293 -37.00 12.93 51.47
C GLN A 293 -36.03 12.21 50.53
N ASP A 294 -36.48 11.81 49.35
CA ASP A 294 -35.69 11.23 48.26
C ASP A 294 -34.83 12.26 47.50
N ARG A 295 -34.97 13.57 47.79
CA ARG A 295 -34.20 14.66 47.15
C ARG A 295 -33.33 15.45 48.10
N VAL A 296 -33.23 15.00 49.36
CA VAL A 296 -32.57 15.75 50.43
C VAL A 296 -31.54 14.85 51.10
N GLY A 297 -30.33 15.39 51.28
CA GLY A 297 -29.24 14.70 51.95
C GLY A 297 -28.34 13.89 51.01
N ILE A 298 -27.15 13.58 51.52
CA ILE A 298 -26.10 12.85 50.79
C ILE A 298 -26.47 11.38 50.51
N PRO A 299 -27.13 10.64 51.42
CA PRO A 299 -27.52 9.25 51.14
C PRO A 299 -28.46 9.12 49.95
N ALA A 300 -29.48 9.98 49.87
CA ALA A 300 -30.45 10.00 48.77
C ALA A 300 -29.77 10.36 47.44
N LEU A 301 -28.85 11.34 47.46
CA LEU A 301 -28.05 11.68 46.28
C LEU A 301 -27.20 10.49 45.81
N ARG A 302 -26.53 9.78 46.72
CA ARG A 302 -25.69 8.62 46.36
C ARG A 302 -26.51 7.52 45.70
N GLU A 303 -27.66 7.18 46.27
CA GLU A 303 -28.56 6.15 45.71
C GLU A 303 -29.05 6.54 44.31
N GLN A 304 -29.43 7.80 44.12
CA GLN A 304 -29.85 8.30 42.81
C GLN A 304 -28.72 8.27 41.77
N LEU A 305 -27.50 8.70 42.14
CA LEU A 305 -26.35 8.67 41.25
C LEU A 305 -26.01 7.24 40.78
N MET A 306 -26.11 6.25 41.67
CA MET A 306 -25.89 4.85 41.32
C MET A 306 -26.97 4.34 40.37
N SER A 307 -28.24 4.66 40.64
CA SER A 307 -29.35 4.28 39.74
C SER A 307 -29.18 4.87 38.33
N LEU A 308 -28.82 6.15 38.25
CA LEU A 308 -28.61 6.86 36.97
C LEU A 308 -27.43 6.27 36.19
N LEU A 309 -26.33 5.94 36.86
CA LEU A 309 -25.18 5.32 36.22
C LEU A 309 -25.54 3.96 35.61
N VAL A 310 -26.33 3.15 36.31
CA VAL A 310 -26.83 1.86 35.82
C VAL A 310 -27.77 2.03 34.63
N GLU A 311 -28.70 2.99 34.70
CA GLU A 311 -29.65 3.27 33.62
C GLU A 311 -28.95 3.68 32.32
N ILE A 312 -28.00 4.63 32.42
CA ILE A 312 -27.24 5.10 31.27
C ILE A 312 -26.33 4.01 30.74
N THR A 313 -25.70 3.23 31.63
CA THR A 313 -24.91 2.06 31.21
C THR A 313 -25.78 1.09 30.42
N ARG A 314 -26.98 0.75 30.90
CA ARG A 314 -27.91 -0.15 30.20
C ARG A 314 -28.36 0.41 28.84
N ARG A 315 -28.68 1.70 28.77
CA ARG A 315 -29.13 2.36 27.54
C ARG A 315 -28.03 2.41 26.47
N GLU A 316 -26.79 2.67 26.90
CA GLU A 316 -25.65 2.89 26.00
C GLU A 316 -24.84 1.61 25.71
N PHE A 317 -25.02 0.53 26.48
CA PHE A 317 -24.32 -0.74 26.30
C PHE A 317 -24.44 -1.34 24.88
N PRO A 318 -25.63 -1.37 24.23
CA PRO A 318 -25.75 -1.89 22.87
C PRO A 318 -25.00 -1.05 21.83
N LYS A 319 -25.00 0.27 22.00
CA LYS A 319 -24.25 1.20 21.13
C LYS A 319 -22.75 0.99 21.29
N LEU A 320 -22.27 0.79 22.52
CA LEU A 320 -20.87 0.49 22.80
C LEU A 320 -20.41 -0.82 22.14
N LEU A 321 -21.24 -1.87 22.18
CA LEU A 321 -20.99 -3.13 21.45
C LEU A 321 -20.85 -2.88 19.94
N GLN A 322 -21.73 -2.06 19.36
CA GLN A 322 -21.68 -1.72 17.94
C GLN A 322 -20.43 -0.90 17.59
N ASP A 323 -20.06 0.09 18.42
CA ASP A 323 -18.87 0.92 18.24
C ASP A 323 -17.59 0.08 18.25
N VAL A 324 -17.44 -0.81 19.23
CA VAL A 324 -16.29 -1.73 19.32
C VAL A 324 -16.24 -2.62 18.08
N SER A 325 -17.37 -3.18 17.65
CA SER A 325 -17.43 -4.03 16.45
C SER A 325 -17.05 -3.26 15.17
N ASN A 326 -17.55 -2.04 15.02
CA ASN A 326 -17.25 -1.18 13.88
C ASN A 326 -15.77 -0.77 13.87
N GLN A 327 -15.20 -0.38 15.01
CA GLN A 327 -13.77 -0.07 15.11
C GLN A 327 -12.89 -1.28 14.77
N ILE A 328 -13.27 -2.50 15.17
CA ILE A 328 -12.54 -3.72 14.77
C ILE A 328 -12.58 -3.89 13.24
N LYS A 329 -13.75 -3.69 12.61
CA LYS A 329 -13.88 -3.79 11.15
C LYS A 329 -13.03 -2.74 10.44
N ASP A 330 -13.02 -1.51 10.94
CA ASP A 330 -12.23 -0.42 10.40
C ASP A 330 -10.73 -0.69 10.53
N CYS A 331 -10.26 -1.08 11.72
CA CYS A 331 -8.86 -1.45 11.92
C CYS A 331 -8.44 -2.64 11.06
N LYS A 332 -9.30 -3.64 10.85
CA LYS A 332 -9.02 -4.78 9.95
C LYS A 332 -8.93 -4.33 8.49
N ARG A 333 -9.80 -3.43 8.04
CA ARG A 333 -9.77 -2.87 6.69
C ARG A 333 -8.51 -2.03 6.46
N GLU A 334 -8.12 -1.22 7.43
CA GLU A 334 -6.88 -0.45 7.39
C GLU A 334 -5.66 -1.39 7.36
N LEU A 335 -5.65 -2.45 8.18
CA LEU A 335 -4.59 -3.47 8.18
C LEU A 335 -4.50 -4.21 6.83
N GLN A 336 -5.63 -4.51 6.18
CA GLN A 336 -5.66 -5.09 4.85
C GLN A 336 -5.11 -4.14 3.78
N SER A 337 -5.37 -2.83 3.91
CA SER A 337 -4.86 -1.83 2.98
C SER A 337 -3.33 -1.67 3.04
N LEU A 338 -2.71 -2.00 4.19
CA LEU A 338 -1.25 -2.07 4.34
C LEU A 338 -0.62 -3.30 3.66
N GLY A 339 -1.44 -4.23 3.15
CA GLY A 339 -0.97 -5.44 2.49
C GLY A 339 -0.46 -6.51 3.47
N PRO A 340 0.17 -7.57 2.94
CA PRO A 340 0.70 -8.67 3.75
C PRO A 340 1.82 -8.19 4.69
N PRO A 341 1.95 -8.80 5.88
CA PRO A 341 3.02 -8.45 6.82
C PRO A 341 4.39 -8.82 6.23
N ARG A 342 5.38 -7.94 6.43
CA ARG A 342 6.77 -8.09 5.98
C ARG A 342 7.75 -7.58 7.05
N GLN A 343 7.44 -7.84 8.31
CA GLN A 343 8.21 -7.35 9.45
C GLN A 343 9.49 -8.16 9.64
N ASP A 344 9.37 -9.48 9.45
CA ASP A 344 10.46 -10.44 9.63
C ASP A 344 10.97 -11.01 8.32
N GLU A 345 12.20 -11.52 8.35
CA GLU A 345 12.87 -12.14 7.18
C GLU A 345 12.01 -13.25 6.55
N ARG A 346 11.37 -14.09 7.38
CA ARG A 346 10.50 -15.18 6.90
C ARG A 346 9.31 -14.63 6.12
N GLU A 347 8.68 -13.57 6.61
CA GLU A 347 7.53 -12.94 5.96
C GLU A 347 7.94 -12.27 4.65
N GLN A 348 9.10 -11.60 4.63
CA GLN A 348 9.66 -10.99 3.43
C GLN A 348 9.98 -12.02 2.35
N ARG A 349 10.57 -13.16 2.73
CA ARG A 349 10.83 -14.28 1.82
C ARG A 349 9.53 -14.83 1.23
N VAL A 350 8.52 -15.09 2.07
CA VAL A 350 7.21 -15.58 1.59
C VAL A 350 6.56 -14.58 0.62
N TYR A 351 6.64 -13.28 0.93
CA TYR A 351 6.12 -12.23 0.05
C TYR A 351 6.82 -12.21 -1.31
N LEU A 352 8.15 -12.18 -1.34
CA LEU A 352 8.91 -12.17 -2.60
C LEU A 352 8.76 -13.48 -3.38
N SER A 353 8.72 -14.63 -2.71
CA SER A 353 8.49 -15.92 -3.36
C SER A 353 7.13 -15.99 -4.03
N ARG A 354 6.09 -15.41 -3.43
CA ARG A 354 4.77 -15.30 -4.05
C ARG A 354 4.80 -14.40 -5.29
N ILE A 355 5.52 -13.28 -5.24
CA ILE A 355 5.69 -12.40 -6.41
C ILE A 355 6.45 -13.15 -7.52
N ALA A 356 7.51 -13.87 -7.17
CA ALA A 356 8.30 -14.67 -8.11
C ALA A 356 7.46 -15.77 -8.78
N GLU A 357 6.61 -16.45 -8.02
CA GLU A 357 5.67 -17.45 -8.54
C GLU A 357 4.73 -16.84 -9.59
N ILE A 358 4.03 -15.76 -9.25
CA ILE A 358 3.10 -15.08 -10.17
C ILE A 358 3.84 -14.58 -11.41
N PHE A 359 5.07 -14.06 -11.24
CA PHE A 359 5.89 -13.64 -12.37
C PHE A 359 6.26 -14.81 -13.29
N GLN A 360 6.70 -15.93 -12.74
CA GLN A 360 7.06 -17.13 -13.52
C GLN A 360 5.85 -17.72 -14.24
N ASP A 361 4.68 -17.74 -13.59
CA ASP A 361 3.44 -18.22 -14.22
C ASP A 361 3.01 -17.31 -15.36
N ARG A 362 3.07 -15.99 -15.19
CA ARG A 362 2.81 -15.02 -16.26
C ARG A 362 3.82 -15.14 -17.40
N ALA A 363 5.10 -15.30 -17.10
CA ALA A 363 6.12 -15.53 -18.13
C ALA A 363 5.84 -16.80 -18.93
N ARG A 364 5.46 -17.90 -18.25
CA ARG A 364 5.11 -19.17 -18.90
C ARG A 364 3.86 -19.05 -19.77
N ALA A 365 2.81 -18.40 -19.28
CA ALA A 365 1.60 -18.14 -20.06
C ALA A 365 1.89 -17.24 -21.28
N ALA A 366 2.70 -16.20 -21.09
CA ALA A 366 3.09 -15.28 -22.17
C ALA A 366 3.93 -15.98 -23.26
N LEU A 367 4.77 -16.96 -22.89
CA LEU A 367 5.52 -17.80 -23.82
C LEU A 367 4.63 -18.81 -24.56
N ALA A 368 3.66 -19.41 -23.86
CA ALA A 368 2.72 -20.38 -24.42
C ALA A 368 1.60 -19.75 -25.27
N ALA A 369 1.56 -18.42 -25.36
CA ALA A 369 0.46 -17.64 -25.94
C ALA A 369 -0.91 -17.89 -25.26
N ASP A 370 -0.91 -18.30 -23.99
CA ASP A 370 -2.13 -18.53 -23.21
C ASP A 370 -2.61 -17.23 -22.55
N TYR A 371 -3.19 -16.34 -23.36
CA TYR A 371 -3.64 -15.03 -22.91
C TYR A 371 -4.97 -15.06 -22.14
N ASN A 372 -5.64 -16.22 -22.07
CA ASN A 372 -6.86 -16.39 -21.28
C ASN A 372 -6.55 -16.76 -19.82
N ALA A 373 -5.30 -17.09 -19.49
CA ALA A 373 -4.89 -17.47 -18.15
C ALA A 373 -4.98 -16.34 -17.12
N ASP A 374 -4.79 -15.09 -17.54
CA ASP A 374 -4.81 -13.91 -16.65
C ASP A 374 -5.39 -12.68 -17.39
N PRO A 375 -6.39 -11.96 -16.83
CA PRO A 375 -6.93 -10.73 -17.41
C PRO A 375 -5.89 -9.64 -17.72
N VAL A 376 -4.71 -9.70 -17.08
CA VAL A 376 -3.64 -8.72 -17.32
C VAL A 376 -3.14 -8.76 -18.78
N PHE A 377 -3.34 -9.86 -19.53
CA PHE A 377 -3.01 -9.98 -20.95
C PHE A 377 -3.97 -9.24 -21.92
N ASP A 378 -5.02 -8.58 -21.40
CA ASP A 378 -5.79 -7.59 -22.16
C ASP A 378 -4.91 -6.41 -22.62
N LYS A 379 -3.82 -6.16 -21.88
CA LYS A 379 -2.78 -5.21 -22.29
C LYS A 379 -1.87 -5.84 -23.32
N ASP A 380 -1.83 -5.23 -24.50
CA ASP A 380 -1.03 -5.70 -25.64
C ASP A 380 0.49 -5.78 -25.32
N GLU A 381 0.99 -4.93 -24.44
CA GLU A 381 2.40 -4.91 -24.00
C GLU A 381 2.87 -6.19 -23.29
N LEU A 382 1.94 -7.05 -22.82
CA LEU A 382 2.25 -8.29 -22.12
C LEU A 382 2.19 -9.54 -23.01
N ARG A 383 1.85 -9.38 -24.30
CA ARG A 383 1.76 -10.50 -25.26
C ARG A 383 3.13 -10.82 -25.88
N LEU A 384 4.07 -11.23 -25.02
CA LEU A 384 5.49 -11.37 -25.36
C LEU A 384 5.74 -12.19 -26.63
N ILE A 385 5.30 -13.46 -26.66
CA ILE A 385 5.64 -14.34 -27.80
C ILE A 385 5.03 -13.85 -29.11
N THR A 386 3.86 -13.21 -29.07
CA THR A 386 3.22 -12.63 -30.26
C THR A 386 4.10 -11.53 -30.85
N HIS A 387 4.60 -10.60 -30.02
CA HIS A 387 5.51 -9.55 -30.49
C HIS A 387 6.81 -10.12 -31.02
N VAL A 388 7.40 -11.12 -30.34
CA VAL A 388 8.64 -11.76 -30.80
C VAL A 388 8.43 -12.43 -32.16
N VAL A 389 7.37 -13.22 -32.33
CA VAL A 389 7.04 -13.88 -33.61
C VAL A 389 6.81 -12.86 -34.73
N ASN A 390 6.11 -11.76 -34.45
CA ASN A 390 5.90 -10.69 -35.42
C ASN A 390 7.23 -10.03 -35.85
N ILE A 391 8.13 -9.75 -34.89
CA ILE A 391 9.47 -9.22 -35.16
C ILE A 391 10.27 -10.22 -36.02
N THR A 392 10.22 -11.52 -35.69
CA THR A 392 10.89 -12.58 -36.46
C THR A 392 10.35 -12.69 -37.88
N GLY A 393 9.04 -12.58 -38.08
CA GLY A 393 8.42 -12.62 -39.41
C GLY A 393 8.88 -11.47 -40.30
N VAL A 394 8.90 -10.23 -39.76
CA VAL A 394 9.41 -9.06 -40.48
C VAL A 394 10.91 -9.18 -40.75
N PHE A 395 11.69 -9.64 -39.77
CA PHE A 395 13.12 -9.88 -39.95
C PHE A 395 13.40 -10.89 -41.07
N SER A 396 12.69 -12.03 -41.08
CA SER A 396 12.87 -13.06 -42.11
C SER A 396 12.62 -12.49 -43.52
N ALA A 397 11.53 -11.74 -43.70
CA ALA A 397 11.21 -11.10 -44.98
C ALA A 397 12.25 -10.05 -45.38
N ASP A 398 12.62 -9.14 -44.46
CA ASP A 398 13.63 -8.11 -44.73
C ASP A 398 15.00 -8.73 -45.03
N PHE A 399 15.36 -9.82 -44.34
CA PHE A 399 16.61 -10.54 -44.54
C PHE A 399 16.63 -11.24 -45.91
N GLN A 400 15.54 -11.90 -46.32
CA GLN A 400 15.45 -12.51 -47.64
C GLN A 400 15.53 -11.50 -48.79
N LEU A 401 14.96 -10.30 -48.62
CA LEU A 401 14.94 -9.27 -49.66
C LEU A 401 16.23 -8.43 -49.71
N GLY A 402 16.88 -8.19 -48.57
CA GLY A 402 17.88 -7.13 -48.42
C GLY A 402 19.25 -7.55 -47.89
N ALA A 403 19.41 -8.78 -47.39
CA ALA A 403 20.63 -9.21 -46.72
C ALA A 403 21.82 -9.43 -47.66
N HIS A 404 21.59 -9.63 -48.97
CA HIS A 404 22.64 -9.69 -49.97
C HIS A 404 23.15 -8.29 -50.32
N SER A 405 24.45 -8.19 -50.57
CA SER A 405 25.08 -6.92 -50.99
C SER A 405 24.70 -6.54 -52.43
N ARG A 406 24.58 -7.53 -53.33
CA ARG A 406 24.22 -7.34 -54.74
C ARG A 406 23.17 -8.35 -55.17
N HIS A 407 22.21 -7.95 -55.99
CA HIS A 407 21.19 -8.87 -56.50
C HIS A 407 21.83 -9.96 -57.36
N PHE A 408 21.44 -11.21 -57.14
CA PHE A 408 21.74 -12.28 -58.09
C PHE A 408 21.01 -12.01 -59.40
N GLU A 409 21.65 -12.30 -60.53
CA GLU A 409 21.05 -12.09 -61.83
C GLU A 409 19.91 -13.07 -62.01
N LYS A 410 18.68 -12.54 -62.17
CA LYS A 410 17.50 -13.35 -62.43
C LYS A 410 17.59 -13.87 -63.87
N SER A 411 17.52 -15.18 -64.05
CA SER A 411 17.24 -15.78 -65.36
C SER A 411 15.82 -15.34 -65.78
N SER A 412 15.69 -14.77 -66.98
CA SER A 412 14.52 -14.05 -67.48
C SER A 412 13.29 -14.92 -67.83
N VAL A 413 12.91 -15.86 -66.96
CA VAL A 413 11.78 -16.79 -67.22
C VAL A 413 10.94 -17.12 -66.01
N ALA A 414 10.56 -16.11 -65.22
CA ALA A 414 9.40 -16.26 -64.35
C ALA A 414 8.13 -15.60 -64.92
N SER A 415 8.16 -15.09 -66.17
CA SER A 415 7.05 -14.29 -66.73
C SER A 415 6.51 -14.74 -68.09
N ASP A 416 7.01 -15.82 -68.70
CA ASP A 416 6.68 -16.15 -70.11
C ASP A 416 6.03 -17.54 -70.30
N THR A 417 5.49 -18.13 -69.24
CA THR A 417 4.59 -19.29 -69.33
C THR A 417 3.43 -19.09 -68.37
N ASP A 418 2.52 -18.19 -68.72
CA ASP A 418 1.07 -18.24 -68.42
C ASP A 418 0.37 -17.01 -69.06
N GLU A 419 0.43 -16.89 -70.40
CA GLU A 419 -0.59 -16.14 -71.13
C GLU A 419 -1.84 -17.03 -71.25
N ASP A 420 -2.54 -17.21 -70.12
CA ASP A 420 -3.95 -17.58 -69.96
C ASP A 420 -4.19 -18.14 -68.54
N SER A 421 -4.01 -17.30 -67.52
CA SER A 421 -4.81 -17.45 -66.29
C SER A 421 -5.17 -16.08 -65.73
N ASP A 422 -6.48 -15.83 -65.66
CA ASP A 422 -7.09 -14.62 -65.16
C ASP A 422 -6.72 -14.33 -63.69
N LEU A 423 -6.34 -13.08 -63.40
CA LEU A 423 -6.36 -12.44 -62.07
C LEU A 423 -5.50 -13.09 -60.97
N GLU A 424 -4.17 -12.95 -61.03
CA GLU A 424 -3.35 -13.06 -59.82
C GLU A 424 -3.42 -11.75 -59.00
N GLU A 425 -4.15 -11.79 -57.88
CA GLU A 425 -4.05 -10.80 -56.79
C GLU A 425 -2.57 -10.54 -56.43
N PRO A 426 -2.16 -9.32 -56.02
CA PRO A 426 -0.80 -9.11 -55.50
C PRO A 426 -0.53 -10.12 -54.37
N PRO A 427 0.70 -10.65 -54.24
CA PRO A 427 0.96 -11.84 -53.44
C PRO A 427 0.56 -11.58 -51.98
N ARG A 428 -0.43 -12.35 -51.48
CA ARG A 428 -1.02 -12.23 -50.13
C ARG A 428 0.02 -12.10 -49.00
N VAL A 429 1.23 -12.63 -49.21
CA VAL A 429 2.38 -12.58 -48.30
C VAL A 429 2.92 -11.15 -48.08
N GLU A 430 3.07 -10.33 -49.12
CA GLU A 430 3.54 -8.93 -48.96
C GLU A 430 2.54 -8.11 -48.12
N SER A 431 1.24 -8.30 -48.37
CA SER A 431 0.19 -7.64 -47.59
C SER A 431 0.22 -8.02 -46.10
N MET A 432 0.58 -9.27 -45.77
CA MET A 432 0.68 -9.75 -44.40
C MET A 432 1.89 -9.13 -43.68
N ILE A 433 3.04 -9.05 -44.34
CA ILE A 433 4.25 -8.44 -43.76
C ILE A 433 4.05 -6.93 -43.53
N ASP A 434 3.39 -6.23 -44.43
CA ASP A 434 3.07 -4.81 -44.23
C ASP A 434 2.13 -4.59 -43.04
N ASN A 435 1.15 -5.48 -42.84
CA ASN A 435 0.32 -5.47 -41.63
C ASN A 435 1.15 -5.72 -40.37
N LEU A 436 2.13 -6.63 -40.40
CA LEU A 436 3.04 -6.85 -39.26
C LEU A 436 3.88 -5.61 -38.96
N ARG A 437 4.38 -4.90 -39.99
CA ARG A 437 5.13 -3.65 -39.81
C ARG A 437 4.30 -2.59 -39.09
N VAL A 438 3.03 -2.42 -39.47
CA VAL A 438 2.09 -1.52 -38.79
C VAL A 438 1.88 -1.91 -37.32
N LEU A 439 1.79 -3.21 -37.02
CA LEU A 439 1.68 -3.69 -35.65
C LEU A 439 2.95 -3.38 -34.82
N LEU A 440 4.14 -3.52 -35.41
CA LEU A 440 5.40 -3.19 -34.75
C LEU A 440 5.54 -1.68 -34.47
N GLU A 441 5.11 -0.83 -35.40
CA GLU A 441 5.06 0.62 -35.20
C GLU A 441 4.09 0.99 -34.07
N LYS A 442 2.91 0.37 -34.02
CA LYS A 442 1.94 0.57 -32.94
C LYS A 442 2.48 0.11 -31.59
N ALA A 443 3.24 -0.99 -31.57
CA ALA A 443 3.92 -1.48 -30.37
C ALA A 443 5.16 -0.64 -29.97
N ARG A 444 5.51 0.38 -30.76
CA ARG A 444 6.61 1.33 -30.50
C ARG A 444 7.94 0.63 -30.22
N VAL A 445 8.22 -0.48 -30.91
CA VAL A 445 9.41 -1.30 -30.69
C VAL A 445 10.71 -0.51 -30.93
N ASP A 446 10.67 0.45 -31.85
CA ASP A 446 11.83 1.29 -32.21
C ASP A 446 11.96 2.56 -31.35
N ASP A 447 10.93 2.94 -30.57
CA ASP A 447 10.94 4.12 -29.70
C ASP A 447 11.60 3.82 -28.36
N VAL A 448 12.93 3.74 -28.30
CA VAL A 448 13.64 3.42 -27.04
C VAL A 448 13.69 4.63 -26.11
N ALA A 449 13.11 4.52 -24.91
CA ALA A 449 13.08 5.59 -23.92
C ALA A 449 14.48 5.87 -23.34
N LEU A 450 14.71 7.09 -22.84
CA LEU A 450 16.01 7.50 -22.27
C LEU A 450 16.49 6.59 -21.12
N GLY A 451 15.58 6.12 -20.27
CA GLY A 451 15.91 5.17 -19.19
C GLY A 451 16.32 3.80 -19.72
N GLU A 452 15.59 3.27 -20.70
CA GLU A 452 15.90 1.98 -21.35
C GLU A 452 17.25 2.02 -22.07
N ARG A 453 17.60 3.16 -22.69
CA ARG A 453 18.91 3.37 -23.32
C ARG A 453 20.06 3.35 -22.32
N ALA A 454 19.87 3.90 -21.12
CA ALA A 454 20.88 3.89 -20.08
C ALA A 454 21.09 2.48 -19.51
N GLU A 455 20.01 1.71 -19.35
CA GLU A 455 20.06 0.33 -18.82
C GLU A 455 20.66 -0.67 -19.82
N LEU A 456 20.40 -0.47 -21.11
CA LEU A 456 20.84 -1.36 -22.20
C LEU A 456 22.08 -0.84 -22.95
N ASP A 457 22.78 0.13 -22.36
CA ASP A 457 23.93 0.77 -22.99
C ASP A 457 25.04 -0.25 -23.32
N GLY A 458 25.60 -0.12 -24.52
CA GLY A 458 26.59 -1.07 -25.06
C GLY A 458 26.06 -2.45 -25.47
N ILE A 459 24.75 -2.73 -25.34
CA ILE A 459 24.12 -3.95 -25.85
C ILE A 459 23.33 -3.66 -27.12
N ILE A 460 22.41 -2.69 -27.04
CA ILE A 460 21.53 -2.36 -28.16
C ILE A 460 22.23 -1.44 -29.15
N VAL A 461 21.96 -1.63 -30.44
CA VAL A 461 22.38 -0.69 -31.48
C VAL A 461 21.34 0.43 -31.55
N PRO A 462 21.72 1.72 -31.61
CA PRO A 462 20.77 2.82 -31.72
C PRO A 462 19.90 2.69 -32.99
N LEU A 463 18.57 2.64 -32.80
CA LEU A 463 17.55 2.62 -33.85
C LEU A 463 17.08 4.08 -34.13
N PRO A 464 17.13 4.66 -35.37
CA PRO A 464 18.05 4.49 -36.51
C PRO A 464 18.82 5.79 -36.90
N PRO A 465 19.88 5.73 -37.75
CA PRO A 465 19.90 6.60 -38.94
C PRO A 465 20.43 5.98 -40.26
N HIS A 466 20.74 4.68 -40.33
CA HIS A 466 21.15 4.06 -41.60
C HIS A 466 20.15 3.00 -42.02
N LYS A 467 19.29 3.34 -42.99
CA LYS A 467 18.66 2.33 -43.83
C LYS A 467 19.80 1.47 -44.37
N ILE A 468 19.80 0.18 -44.05
CA ILE A 468 20.75 -0.77 -44.63
C ILE A 468 20.67 -0.58 -46.15
N PRO A 469 21.80 -0.31 -46.84
CA PRO A 469 21.76 0.04 -48.26
C PRO A 469 21.05 -1.05 -49.06
N MET A 470 20.14 -0.69 -49.96
CA MET A 470 19.51 -1.67 -50.84
C MET A 470 20.58 -2.41 -51.67
N PRO A 471 20.37 -3.69 -52.00
CA PRO A 471 21.31 -4.42 -52.82
C PRO A 471 21.47 -3.74 -54.19
N ARG A 472 22.68 -3.76 -54.75
CA ARG A 472 22.98 -3.10 -56.03
C ARG A 472 22.87 -4.09 -57.21
N GLU A 473 22.62 -3.58 -58.42
CA GLU A 473 22.35 -4.36 -59.65
C GLU A 473 23.57 -4.51 -60.59
N ASP A 474 24.74 -4.83 -60.05
CA ASP A 474 26.02 -4.90 -60.79
C ASP A 474 26.82 -6.18 -60.49
N PHE A 475 26.12 -7.31 -60.31
CA PHE A 475 26.74 -8.58 -59.88
C PHE A 475 27.86 -9.04 -60.83
N SER A 476 27.63 -9.09 -62.14
CA SER A 476 28.66 -9.47 -63.13
C SER A 476 29.91 -8.59 -63.11
N ALA A 477 29.75 -7.27 -62.95
CA ALA A 477 30.89 -6.35 -62.88
C ALA A 477 31.68 -6.55 -61.57
N TRP A 478 30.96 -6.81 -60.47
CA TRP A 478 31.53 -7.07 -59.17
C TRP A 478 32.29 -8.40 -59.13
N ILE A 479 31.69 -9.50 -59.56
CA ILE A 479 32.33 -10.83 -59.54
C ILE A 479 33.60 -10.86 -60.40
N ASN A 480 33.60 -10.14 -61.53
CA ASN A 480 34.79 -9.96 -62.36
C ASN A 480 35.89 -9.19 -61.61
N ASN A 481 35.54 -8.11 -60.91
CA ASN A 481 36.50 -7.36 -60.10
C ASN A 481 37.12 -8.21 -58.98
N VAL A 482 36.29 -8.97 -58.27
CA VAL A 482 36.76 -9.90 -57.22
C VAL A 482 37.65 -10.97 -57.86
N TYR A 483 37.27 -11.52 -59.01
CA TYR A 483 38.05 -12.53 -59.74
C TYR A 483 39.44 -12.00 -60.13
N LEU A 484 39.50 -10.81 -60.71
CA LEU A 484 40.78 -10.18 -61.09
C LEU A 484 41.69 -9.92 -59.89
N LYS A 485 41.12 -9.65 -58.70
CA LYS A 485 41.86 -9.42 -57.45
C LYS A 485 42.31 -10.71 -56.75
N SER A 486 41.63 -11.83 -57.00
CA SER A 486 41.81 -13.08 -56.26
C SER A 486 42.27 -14.26 -57.12
N ARG A 487 42.58 -14.03 -58.41
CA ARG A 487 43.07 -15.06 -59.34
C ARG A 487 44.45 -15.61 -58.94
N GLY A 488 44.57 -16.94 -58.95
CA GLY A 488 45.83 -17.67 -58.76
C GLY A 488 46.44 -18.15 -60.08
N LEU A 489 47.38 -19.09 -60.00
CA LEU A 489 47.99 -19.80 -61.15
C LEU A 489 47.07 -20.90 -61.72
N ASP A 490 45.76 -20.77 -61.54
CA ASP A 490 44.78 -21.82 -61.86
C ASP A 490 44.47 -21.87 -63.38
N LEU A 491 44.64 -23.03 -64.00
CA LEU A 491 44.40 -23.26 -65.43
C LEU A 491 42.90 -23.47 -65.71
N GLY A 492 42.18 -22.38 -65.96
CA GLY A 492 40.77 -22.43 -66.36
C GLY A 492 39.80 -22.82 -65.24
N THR A 493 40.27 -22.83 -63.99
CA THR A 493 39.49 -23.10 -62.77
C THR A 493 39.63 -21.95 -61.77
N PHE A 494 38.91 -22.01 -60.64
CA PHE A 494 39.03 -21.03 -59.55
C PHE A 494 39.41 -21.69 -58.23
N ASN A 495 40.12 -20.95 -57.37
CA ASN A 495 40.47 -21.38 -56.02
C ASN A 495 39.24 -21.37 -55.09
N ALA A 496 39.06 -22.39 -54.24
CA ALA A 496 37.99 -22.46 -53.25
C ALA A 496 37.92 -21.25 -52.28
N ASN A 497 39.06 -20.58 -52.03
CA ASN A 497 39.10 -19.36 -51.22
C ASN A 497 38.33 -18.19 -51.87
N PHE A 498 38.21 -18.19 -53.21
CA PHE A 498 37.45 -17.18 -53.94
C PHE A 498 35.99 -17.13 -53.48
N VAL A 499 35.33 -18.29 -53.43
CA VAL A 499 33.92 -18.41 -53.05
C VAL A 499 33.72 -17.96 -51.61
N ALA A 500 34.67 -18.22 -50.73
CA ALA A 500 34.64 -17.72 -49.35
C ALA A 500 34.70 -16.17 -49.30
N THR A 501 35.59 -15.55 -50.07
CA THR A 501 35.68 -14.07 -50.14
C THR A 501 34.42 -13.45 -50.75
N ALA A 502 33.92 -14.00 -51.86
CA ALA A 502 32.70 -13.55 -52.50
C ALA A 502 31.48 -13.69 -51.58
N PHE A 503 31.39 -14.80 -50.84
CA PHE A 503 30.33 -15.03 -49.86
C PHE A 503 30.42 -14.06 -48.67
N ALA A 504 31.61 -13.81 -48.13
CA ALA A 504 31.81 -12.87 -47.03
C ALA A 504 31.41 -11.43 -47.43
N GLU A 505 31.70 -11.01 -48.66
CA GLU A 505 31.29 -9.69 -49.15
C GLU A 505 29.76 -9.62 -49.42
N GLN A 506 29.17 -10.71 -49.94
CA GLN A 506 27.72 -10.80 -50.15
C GLN A 506 26.91 -10.83 -48.85
N SER A 507 27.45 -11.45 -47.80
CA SER A 507 26.80 -11.57 -46.49
C SER A 507 27.16 -10.44 -45.52
N ARG A 508 27.88 -9.40 -45.96
CA ARG A 508 28.38 -8.31 -45.08
C ARG A 508 27.28 -7.66 -44.23
N LYS A 509 26.06 -7.53 -44.78
CA LYS A 509 24.91 -6.91 -44.09
C LYS A 509 24.30 -7.78 -43.00
N TRP A 510 24.59 -9.08 -42.98
CA TRP A 510 23.99 -10.03 -42.03
C TRP A 510 24.24 -9.59 -40.58
N GLY A 511 25.45 -9.10 -40.30
CA GLY A 511 25.81 -8.68 -38.95
C GLY A 511 24.99 -7.50 -38.42
N ASP A 512 24.81 -6.46 -39.23
CA ASP A 512 24.06 -5.27 -38.82
C ASP A 512 22.56 -5.56 -38.71
N MET A 513 22.01 -6.32 -39.65
CA MET A 513 20.61 -6.77 -39.63
C MET A 513 20.30 -7.61 -38.39
N THR A 514 21.16 -8.58 -38.08
CA THR A 514 21.01 -9.44 -36.91
C THR A 514 21.10 -8.65 -35.62
N LYS A 515 22.02 -7.68 -35.50
CA LYS A 515 22.13 -6.84 -34.30
C LYS A 515 20.87 -5.98 -34.08
N ILE A 516 20.30 -5.43 -35.15
CA ILE A 516 19.04 -4.67 -35.10
C ILE A 516 17.90 -5.57 -34.63
N TYR A 517 17.78 -6.76 -35.25
CA TYR A 517 16.77 -7.75 -34.89
C TYR A 517 16.88 -8.18 -33.41
N MET A 518 18.07 -8.57 -32.97
CA MET A 518 18.32 -8.94 -31.58
C MET A 518 18.02 -7.80 -30.62
N SER A 519 18.36 -6.55 -30.99
CA SER A 519 18.06 -5.37 -30.18
C SER A 519 16.55 -5.19 -29.99
N ARG A 520 15.75 -5.34 -31.05
CA ARG A 520 14.27 -5.26 -30.99
C ARG A 520 13.67 -6.34 -30.09
N VAL A 521 14.17 -7.57 -30.18
CA VAL A 521 13.72 -8.68 -29.31
C VAL A 521 14.08 -8.40 -27.84
N ILE A 522 15.32 -7.97 -27.57
CA ILE A 522 15.78 -7.63 -26.21
C ILE A 522 14.96 -6.50 -25.60
N ILE A 523 14.68 -5.43 -26.35
CA ILE A 523 13.84 -4.30 -25.89
C ILE A 523 12.43 -4.79 -25.55
N THR A 524 11.83 -5.61 -26.41
CA THR A 524 10.49 -6.18 -26.19
C THR A 524 10.45 -7.03 -24.92
N LEU A 525 11.48 -7.86 -24.72
CA LEU A 525 11.61 -8.70 -23.53
C LEU A 525 11.81 -7.87 -22.25
N HIS A 526 12.67 -6.86 -22.31
CA HIS A 526 12.95 -5.95 -21.20
C HIS A 526 11.69 -5.20 -20.75
N ARG A 527 10.91 -4.69 -21.71
CA ARG A 527 9.62 -4.04 -21.47
C ARG A 527 8.60 -4.99 -20.88
N PHE A 528 8.52 -6.22 -21.40
CA PHE A 528 7.64 -7.24 -20.85
C PHE A 528 7.95 -7.52 -19.37
N ILE A 529 9.22 -7.71 -19.01
CA ILE A 529 9.60 -7.97 -17.61
C ILE A 529 9.23 -6.77 -16.72
N ALA A 530 9.52 -5.54 -17.16
CA ALA A 530 9.15 -4.33 -16.42
C ALA A 530 7.62 -4.18 -16.26
N ALA A 531 6.85 -4.44 -17.31
CA ALA A 531 5.39 -4.38 -17.30
C ALA A 531 4.78 -5.49 -16.41
N ALA A 532 5.33 -6.71 -16.48
CA ALA A 532 4.93 -7.82 -15.63
C ALA A 532 5.16 -7.48 -14.15
N LEU A 533 6.35 -6.97 -13.79
CA LEU A 533 6.62 -6.56 -12.40
C LEU A 533 5.72 -5.40 -11.95
N ARG A 534 5.41 -4.43 -12.82
CA ARG A 534 4.47 -3.34 -12.52
C ARG A 534 3.06 -3.85 -12.24
N SER A 535 2.66 -4.94 -12.89
CA SER A 535 1.33 -5.54 -12.70
C SER A 535 1.22 -6.45 -11.46
N ILE A 536 2.33 -6.90 -10.91
CA ILE A 536 2.37 -7.76 -9.70
C ILE A 536 2.58 -6.90 -8.44
N CYS A 537 3.50 -5.93 -8.52
CA CYS A 537 3.87 -5.06 -7.41
C CYS A 537 3.21 -3.69 -7.55
N SER A 538 2.19 -3.42 -6.73
CA SER A 538 1.56 -2.10 -6.63
C SER A 538 2.47 -1.06 -5.97
N GLU A 539 3.39 -1.50 -5.10
CA GLU A 539 4.32 -0.62 -4.40
C GLU A 539 5.51 -0.23 -5.28
N GLU A 540 5.64 1.07 -5.57
CA GLU A 540 6.70 1.61 -6.42
C GLU A 540 8.10 1.42 -5.81
N GLN A 541 8.24 1.57 -4.49
CA GLN A 541 9.54 1.41 -3.81
C GLN A 541 10.07 -0.02 -3.94
N THR A 542 9.27 -1.03 -3.56
CA THR A 542 9.63 -2.44 -3.72
C THR A 542 9.92 -2.79 -5.17
N ARG A 543 9.12 -2.28 -6.12
CA ARG A 543 9.35 -2.50 -7.55
C ARG A 543 10.71 -1.94 -7.99
N SER A 544 11.06 -0.72 -7.61
CA SER A 544 12.33 -0.09 -7.95
C SER A 544 13.53 -0.82 -7.34
N HIS A 545 13.43 -1.23 -6.08
CA HIS A 545 14.49 -2.02 -5.42
C HIS A 545 14.64 -3.41 -6.05
N LEU A 546 13.53 -4.09 -6.33
CA LEU A 546 13.53 -5.37 -7.03
C LEU A 546 14.16 -5.25 -8.42
N TRP A 547 13.76 -4.22 -9.19
CA TRP A 547 14.31 -3.94 -10.51
C TRP A 547 15.82 -3.74 -10.46
N SER A 548 16.31 -2.91 -9.54
CA SER A 548 17.75 -2.69 -9.36
C SER A 548 18.52 -3.96 -8.99
N ALA A 549 17.89 -4.88 -8.25
CA ALA A 549 18.52 -6.12 -7.83
C ALA A 549 18.64 -7.14 -8.97
N ILE A 550 17.69 -7.16 -9.92
CA ILE A 550 17.71 -8.11 -11.05
C ILE A 550 18.41 -7.55 -12.30
N LEU A 551 18.53 -6.21 -12.42
CA LEU A 551 19.00 -5.54 -13.62
C LEU A 551 20.39 -5.99 -14.07
N GLU A 552 21.34 -6.12 -13.13
CA GLU A 552 22.70 -6.56 -13.45
C GLU A 552 22.73 -7.95 -14.10
N SER A 553 21.98 -8.91 -13.52
CA SER A 553 21.87 -10.26 -14.07
C SER A 553 21.11 -10.29 -15.41
N LEU A 554 20.11 -9.42 -15.59
CA LEU A 554 19.40 -9.29 -16.87
C LEU A 554 20.35 -8.82 -17.99
N VAL A 555 21.12 -7.77 -17.72
CA VAL A 555 22.08 -7.18 -18.65
C VAL A 555 23.15 -8.21 -19.06
N GLU A 556 23.64 -9.02 -18.12
CA GLU A 556 24.58 -10.10 -18.43
C GLU A 556 23.97 -11.14 -19.38
N ARG A 557 22.73 -11.58 -19.14
CA ARG A 557 22.03 -12.54 -20.00
C ARG A 557 21.80 -12.00 -21.42
N TYR A 558 21.46 -10.71 -21.54
CA TYR A 558 21.33 -10.06 -22.85
C TYR A 558 22.67 -9.99 -23.60
N LYS A 559 23.78 -9.72 -22.91
CA LYS A 559 25.13 -9.75 -23.50
C LYS A 559 25.48 -11.15 -24.01
N THR A 560 25.15 -12.19 -23.27
CA THR A 560 25.37 -13.58 -23.70
C THR A 560 24.60 -13.89 -25.00
N ALA A 561 23.34 -13.46 -25.11
CA ALA A 561 22.54 -13.66 -26.32
C ALA A 561 23.14 -12.92 -27.55
N MET A 562 23.60 -11.67 -27.37
CA MET A 562 24.26 -10.90 -28.42
C MET A 562 25.61 -11.49 -28.83
N ALA A 563 26.37 -12.04 -27.87
CA ALA A 563 27.61 -12.75 -28.15
C ALA A 563 27.35 -14.04 -28.96
N GLN A 564 26.29 -14.77 -28.63
CA GLN A 564 25.87 -15.97 -29.38
C GLN A 564 25.50 -15.62 -30.83
N ALA A 565 24.73 -14.55 -31.04
CA ALA A 565 24.41 -14.07 -32.38
C ALA A 565 25.66 -13.66 -33.17
N SER A 566 26.62 -13.01 -32.50
CA SER A 566 27.91 -12.62 -33.09
C SER A 566 28.75 -13.83 -33.49
N LEU A 567 28.77 -14.89 -32.66
CA LEU A 567 29.46 -16.14 -32.97
C LEU A 567 28.89 -16.81 -34.23
N LEU A 568 27.57 -16.84 -34.39
CA LEU A 568 26.92 -17.42 -35.58
C LEU A 568 27.34 -16.70 -36.86
N ILE A 569 27.46 -15.37 -36.82
CA ILE A 569 27.96 -14.56 -37.94
C ILE A 569 29.41 -14.94 -38.26
N GLU A 570 30.28 -15.02 -37.24
CA GLU A 570 31.69 -15.37 -37.45
C GLU A 570 31.86 -16.77 -38.05
N VAL A 571 31.03 -17.73 -37.63
CA VAL A 571 31.05 -19.10 -38.15
C VAL A 571 30.68 -19.14 -39.64
N GLU A 572 29.68 -18.37 -40.07
CA GLU A 572 29.25 -18.34 -41.47
C GLU A 572 30.18 -17.50 -42.37
N GLN A 573 30.68 -16.36 -41.89
CA GLN A 573 31.46 -15.43 -42.73
C GLN A 573 32.96 -15.72 -42.81
N ARG A 574 33.58 -16.28 -41.76
CA ARG A 574 35.05 -16.44 -41.69
C ARG A 574 35.55 -17.83 -42.06
N LYS A 575 34.65 -18.81 -42.17
CA LYS A 575 35.00 -20.19 -42.52
C LYS A 575 34.75 -20.46 -44.01
N LYS A 576 35.40 -21.52 -44.53
CA LYS A 576 35.19 -21.94 -45.91
C LYS A 576 33.75 -22.47 -46.08
N PRO A 577 33.02 -22.03 -47.12
CA PRO A 577 31.72 -22.57 -47.45
C PRO A 577 31.75 -24.09 -47.56
N TYR A 578 30.93 -24.76 -46.76
CA TYR A 578 30.81 -26.21 -46.75
C TYR A 578 29.37 -26.59 -46.47
N THR A 579 28.84 -27.56 -47.23
CA THR A 579 27.48 -28.05 -47.06
C THR A 579 27.40 -29.54 -47.30
N LEU A 580 26.63 -30.22 -46.45
CA LEU A 580 26.22 -31.61 -46.61
C LEU A 580 24.76 -31.71 -47.09
N ASN A 581 24.09 -30.57 -47.32
CA ASN A 581 22.70 -30.56 -47.76
C ASN A 581 22.60 -31.04 -49.21
N LYS A 582 21.83 -32.11 -49.42
CA LYS A 582 21.58 -32.70 -50.76
C LYS A 582 20.94 -31.72 -51.73
N GLN A 583 20.15 -30.77 -51.22
CA GLN A 583 19.50 -29.73 -52.02
C GLN A 583 20.50 -28.81 -52.73
N PHE A 584 21.75 -28.71 -52.25
CA PHE A 584 22.78 -27.91 -52.93
C PHE A 584 23.09 -28.45 -54.32
N ALA A 585 23.29 -29.76 -54.44
CA ALA A 585 23.59 -30.40 -55.72
C ALA A 585 22.41 -30.25 -56.70
N GLU A 586 21.18 -30.37 -56.19
CA GLU A 586 19.97 -30.18 -56.98
C GLU A 586 19.80 -28.73 -57.44
N ALA A 587 19.97 -27.76 -56.54
CA ALA A 587 19.87 -26.33 -56.85
C ALA A 587 20.95 -25.91 -57.87
N LEU A 588 22.18 -26.38 -57.70
CA LEU A 588 23.27 -26.14 -58.63
C LEU A 588 23.00 -26.77 -60.00
N SER A 589 22.51 -28.01 -60.05
CA SER A 589 22.16 -28.67 -61.32
C SER A 589 21.00 -27.97 -62.01
N LYS A 590 20.01 -27.47 -61.27
CA LYS A 590 18.90 -26.67 -61.81
C LYS A 590 19.41 -25.35 -62.38
N ALA A 591 20.25 -24.60 -61.65
CA ALA A 591 20.84 -23.35 -62.13
C ALA A 591 21.63 -23.54 -63.43
N ARG A 592 22.47 -24.57 -63.50
CA ARG A 592 23.19 -24.97 -64.72
C ARG A 592 22.23 -25.31 -65.87
N GLY A 593 21.18 -26.09 -65.59
CA GLY A 593 20.16 -26.46 -66.57
C GLY A 593 19.40 -25.25 -67.14
N TYR A 594 19.01 -24.31 -66.28
CA TYR A 594 18.35 -23.07 -66.70
C TYR A 594 19.25 -22.23 -67.60
N ARG A 595 20.53 -22.11 -67.27
CA ARG A 595 21.47 -21.37 -68.11
C ARG A 595 21.65 -21.98 -69.49
N VAL A 596 21.77 -23.31 -69.57
CA VAL A 596 21.80 -24.00 -70.87
C VAL A 596 20.51 -23.72 -71.65
N THR A 597 19.35 -23.75 -70.97
CA THR A 597 18.06 -23.46 -71.60
C THR A 597 18.01 -22.03 -72.15
N GLU A 598 18.45 -21.03 -71.38
CA GLU A 598 18.49 -19.63 -71.82
C GLU A 598 19.42 -19.40 -73.01
N LEU A 599 20.57 -20.07 -73.07
CA LEU A 599 21.48 -19.97 -74.22
C LEU A 599 20.91 -20.60 -75.49
N LEU A 600 20.07 -21.63 -75.35
CA LEU A 600 19.45 -22.32 -76.47
C LEU A 600 18.14 -21.68 -76.92
N ARG A 601 17.48 -20.92 -76.04
CA ARG A 601 16.17 -20.30 -76.28
C ARG A 601 16.12 -19.38 -77.52
N PRO A 602 17.10 -18.51 -77.80
CA PRO A 602 17.12 -17.69 -79.02
C PRO A 602 17.28 -18.51 -80.31
N LYS A 603 17.86 -19.71 -80.22
CA LYS A 603 18.08 -20.63 -81.35
C LYS A 603 17.01 -21.70 -81.46
N ALA A 604 16.06 -21.74 -80.51
CA ALA A 604 14.98 -22.70 -80.50
C ALA A 604 13.85 -22.27 -81.45
N ARG A 605 13.40 -23.19 -82.30
CA ARG A 605 12.19 -23.00 -83.11
C ARG A 605 10.97 -23.47 -82.31
N LYS A 606 9.96 -22.62 -82.19
CA LYS A 606 8.64 -23.00 -81.65
C LYS A 606 7.90 -23.82 -82.70
N ASP A 607 7.51 -25.04 -82.36
CA ASP A 607 6.66 -25.91 -83.17
C ASP A 607 5.39 -26.24 -82.37
N ILE A 608 4.22 -26.08 -82.99
CA ILE A 608 2.93 -26.27 -82.31
C ILE A 608 2.40 -27.64 -82.74
N LYS A 609 2.29 -28.57 -81.79
CA LYS A 609 1.69 -29.88 -82.08
C LYS A 609 0.20 -29.73 -82.40
N GLN A 610 -0.32 -30.67 -83.19
CA GLN A 610 -1.74 -30.74 -83.58
C GLN A 610 -2.74 -30.81 -82.39
N TYR A 611 -2.26 -30.98 -81.14
CA TYR A 611 -3.05 -31.03 -79.91
C TYR A 611 -2.77 -29.88 -78.91
N GLY A 612 -2.13 -28.79 -79.33
CA GLY A 612 -2.00 -27.55 -78.53
C GLY A 612 -0.71 -27.40 -77.70
N ASP A 613 0.08 -28.46 -77.53
CA ASP A 613 1.37 -28.35 -76.83
C ASP A 613 2.43 -27.65 -77.70
N THR A 614 2.97 -26.54 -77.21
CA THR A 614 4.10 -25.83 -77.83
C THR A 614 5.40 -26.55 -77.49
N GLN A 615 6.16 -26.97 -78.50
CA GLN A 615 7.48 -27.59 -78.34
C GLN A 615 8.59 -26.70 -78.88
N TYR A 616 9.76 -26.74 -78.26
CA TYR A 616 10.94 -26.00 -78.69
C TYR A 616 11.97 -26.98 -79.29
N MET A 617 12.32 -26.79 -80.57
CA MET A 617 13.30 -27.63 -81.28
C MET A 617 14.61 -26.87 -81.49
N VAL A 618 15.74 -27.51 -81.14
CA VAL A 618 17.10 -26.94 -81.27
C VAL A 618 17.96 -27.88 -82.13
N ASN A 619 18.74 -27.34 -83.06
CA ASN A 619 19.66 -28.14 -83.88
C ASN A 619 20.89 -28.56 -83.06
N LEU A 620 21.31 -29.82 -83.14
CA LEU A 620 22.49 -30.34 -82.41
C LEU A 620 23.78 -29.57 -82.73
N ASN A 621 23.94 -29.10 -83.98
CA ASN A 621 25.10 -28.29 -84.38
C ASN A 621 25.10 -26.90 -83.73
N ASP A 622 23.92 -26.39 -83.38
CA ASP A 622 23.80 -25.09 -82.71
C ASP A 622 24.14 -25.17 -81.23
N ILE A 623 23.99 -26.35 -80.60
CA ILE A 623 24.43 -26.61 -79.22
C ILE A 623 25.96 -26.55 -79.12
N ALA A 624 26.67 -27.22 -80.03
CA ALA A 624 28.14 -27.19 -80.07
C ALA A 624 28.70 -25.77 -80.29
N LYS A 625 28.10 -25.00 -81.21
CA LYS A 625 28.49 -23.60 -81.47
C LYS A 625 28.25 -22.66 -80.28
N VAL A 626 27.25 -22.94 -79.44
CA VAL A 626 26.99 -22.17 -78.21
C VAL A 626 28.06 -22.45 -77.15
N ALA A 627 28.57 -23.69 -77.09
CA ALA A 627 29.66 -24.07 -76.19
C ALA A 627 31.02 -23.50 -76.60
N GLU A 628 31.29 -23.35 -77.91
CA GLU A 628 32.56 -22.83 -78.44
C GLU A 628 32.70 -21.30 -78.35
N GLY A 629 31.59 -20.56 -78.21
CA GLY A 629 31.57 -19.11 -78.34
C GLY A 629 31.94 -18.29 -77.09
N LYS A 630 32.15 -18.93 -75.93
CA LYS A 630 32.40 -18.23 -74.65
C LYS A 630 33.88 -18.25 -74.27
N SER A 631 34.37 -17.15 -73.71
CA SER A 631 35.71 -17.15 -73.11
C SER A 631 35.74 -17.99 -71.82
N ASN A 632 36.90 -18.56 -71.48
CA ASN A 632 37.08 -19.31 -70.23
C ASN A 632 36.72 -18.47 -68.99
N VAL A 633 36.90 -17.15 -69.05
CA VAL A 633 36.63 -16.22 -67.94
C VAL A 633 35.12 -16.03 -67.76
N GLU A 634 34.36 -15.88 -68.83
CA GLU A 634 32.90 -15.72 -68.78
C GLU A 634 32.22 -17.00 -68.28
N GLN A 635 32.66 -18.17 -68.76
CA GLN A 635 32.16 -19.47 -68.28
C GLN A 635 32.43 -19.67 -66.78
N LEU A 636 33.60 -19.23 -66.31
CA LEU A 636 33.97 -19.31 -64.91
C LEU A 636 33.12 -18.38 -64.03
N GLN A 637 32.85 -17.15 -64.50
CA GLN A 637 31.99 -16.20 -63.78
C GLN A 637 30.56 -16.74 -63.63
N GLU A 638 30.03 -17.33 -64.69
CA GLU A 638 28.73 -18.00 -64.69
C GLU A 638 28.70 -19.18 -63.70
N GLU A 639 29.72 -20.04 -63.73
CA GLU A 639 29.80 -21.18 -62.80
C GLU A 639 29.87 -20.73 -61.34
N ILE A 640 30.65 -19.69 -61.04
CA ILE A 640 30.76 -19.14 -59.70
C ILE A 640 29.44 -18.48 -59.28
N HIS A 641 28.75 -17.76 -60.18
CA HIS A 641 27.42 -17.20 -59.90
C HIS A 641 26.47 -18.30 -59.42
N ASP A 642 26.38 -19.43 -60.13
CA ASP A 642 25.47 -20.53 -59.77
C ASP A 642 25.84 -21.18 -58.44
N ILE A 643 27.13 -21.45 -58.23
CA ILE A 643 27.62 -22.03 -56.97
C ILE A 643 27.31 -21.09 -55.81
N LEU A 644 27.56 -19.79 -55.97
CA LEU A 644 27.32 -18.80 -54.93
C LEU A 644 25.82 -18.64 -54.67
N GLN A 645 24.98 -18.58 -55.70
CA GLN A 645 23.52 -18.44 -55.54
C GLN A 645 22.90 -19.68 -54.86
N ALA A 646 23.30 -20.88 -55.29
CA ALA A 646 22.81 -22.14 -54.72
C ALA A 646 23.28 -22.32 -53.27
N TYR A 647 24.52 -21.95 -52.95
CA TYR A 647 24.99 -22.01 -51.56
C TYR A 647 24.38 -20.91 -50.70
N TYR A 648 24.26 -19.69 -51.21
CA TYR A 648 23.78 -18.53 -50.47
C TYR A 648 22.34 -18.71 -50.01
N SER A 649 21.45 -19.15 -50.88
CA SER A 649 20.04 -19.44 -50.51
C SER A 649 19.94 -20.43 -49.36
N LEU A 650 20.66 -21.55 -49.42
CA LEU A 650 20.67 -22.55 -48.35
C LEU A 650 21.30 -22.04 -47.04
N ALA A 651 22.39 -21.26 -47.15
CA ALA A 651 23.03 -20.67 -45.98
C ALA A 651 22.15 -19.62 -45.32
N LEU A 652 21.40 -18.85 -46.11
CA LEU A 652 20.46 -17.82 -45.67
C LEU A 652 19.32 -18.44 -44.82
N ASP A 653 18.63 -19.45 -45.37
CA ASP A 653 17.54 -20.13 -44.66
C ASP A 653 18.03 -20.78 -43.36
N ARG A 654 19.16 -21.51 -43.45
CA ARG A 654 19.82 -22.10 -42.28
C ARG A 654 20.17 -21.05 -41.22
N TYR A 655 20.66 -19.89 -41.65
CA TYR A 655 21.08 -18.83 -40.73
C TYR A 655 19.90 -18.20 -40.01
N ILE A 656 18.80 -17.91 -40.72
CA ILE A 656 17.57 -17.37 -40.12
C ILE A 656 17.06 -18.32 -39.03
N ASP A 657 16.96 -19.62 -39.34
CA ASP A 657 16.51 -20.64 -38.39
C ASP A 657 17.45 -20.74 -37.18
N ASN A 658 18.76 -20.80 -37.41
CA ASN A 658 19.75 -20.92 -36.34
C ASN A 658 19.79 -19.70 -35.43
N ILE A 659 19.63 -18.49 -35.98
CA ILE A 659 19.57 -17.25 -35.19
C ILE A 659 18.35 -17.30 -34.27
N PHE A 660 17.18 -17.67 -34.81
CA PHE A 660 15.98 -17.78 -33.99
C PHE A 660 16.15 -18.88 -32.93
N GLN A 661 16.54 -20.10 -33.30
CA GLN A 661 16.64 -21.22 -32.36
C GLN A 661 17.71 -21.01 -31.28
N LEU A 662 18.91 -20.54 -31.65
CA LEU A 662 20.05 -20.51 -30.74
C LEU A 662 20.18 -19.18 -29.99
N ALA A 663 19.96 -18.05 -30.67
CA ALA A 663 20.16 -16.74 -30.06
C ALA A 663 18.87 -16.18 -29.43
N VAL A 664 17.69 -16.44 -30.01
CA VAL A 664 16.42 -15.96 -29.47
C VAL A 664 15.77 -17.01 -28.58
N ASP A 665 15.41 -18.16 -29.13
CA ASP A 665 14.66 -19.19 -28.41
C ASP A 665 15.46 -19.76 -27.24
N TYR A 666 16.67 -20.26 -27.49
CA TYR A 666 17.51 -20.81 -26.42
C TYR A 666 18.02 -19.73 -25.45
N CYS A 667 18.66 -18.66 -25.92
CA CYS A 667 19.27 -17.69 -24.99
C CYS A 667 18.26 -16.71 -24.34
N LEU A 668 17.21 -16.28 -25.03
CA LEU A 668 16.28 -15.26 -24.54
C LEU A 668 14.95 -15.83 -24.01
N LEU A 669 14.39 -16.89 -24.60
CA LEU A 669 13.03 -17.35 -24.25
C LEU A 669 13.01 -18.57 -23.32
N HIS A 670 13.57 -19.69 -23.74
CA HIS A 670 13.34 -21.00 -23.11
C HIS A 670 14.54 -21.55 -22.32
N GLY A 671 15.77 -21.15 -22.66
CA GLY A 671 16.97 -21.74 -22.05
C GLY A 671 17.12 -21.49 -20.55
N PRO A 672 18.13 -22.11 -19.93
CA PRO A 672 18.38 -21.97 -18.49
C PRO A 672 18.78 -20.54 -18.12
N SER A 673 19.55 -19.89 -18.99
CA SER A 673 20.01 -18.50 -18.82
C SER A 673 19.03 -17.47 -19.38
N SER A 674 17.78 -17.84 -19.67
CA SER A 674 16.77 -16.90 -20.17
C SER A 674 16.57 -15.73 -19.18
N PRO A 675 16.47 -14.48 -19.65
CA PRO A 675 16.05 -13.33 -18.85
C PRO A 675 14.72 -13.53 -18.11
N LEU A 676 13.80 -14.34 -18.65
CA LEU A 676 12.53 -14.67 -17.99
C LEU A 676 12.71 -15.51 -16.71
N LYS A 677 13.85 -16.17 -16.56
CA LYS A 677 14.22 -16.95 -15.37
C LYS A 677 15.15 -16.18 -14.43
N VAL A 678 15.29 -14.86 -14.58
CA VAL A 678 16.11 -14.05 -13.66
C VAL A 678 15.49 -13.97 -12.26
N PHE A 679 14.16 -13.97 -12.19
CA PHE A 679 13.42 -13.78 -10.95
C PHE A 679 12.59 -15.03 -10.64
N THR A 680 13.16 -15.93 -9.84
CA THR A 680 12.58 -17.22 -9.46
C THR A 680 12.48 -17.36 -7.96
N GLN A 681 11.72 -18.35 -7.47
CA GLN A 681 11.67 -18.66 -6.04
C GLN A 681 13.05 -19.07 -5.50
N ASP A 682 13.84 -19.81 -6.29
CA ASP A 682 15.22 -20.18 -5.93
C ASP A 682 16.12 -18.95 -5.76
N TRP A 683 15.94 -17.92 -6.60
CA TRP A 683 16.64 -16.66 -6.44
C TRP A 683 16.28 -15.99 -5.11
N VAL A 684 15.00 -15.96 -4.73
CA VAL A 684 14.54 -15.39 -3.45
C VAL A 684 15.09 -16.17 -2.24
N ILE A 685 15.18 -17.49 -2.32
CA ILE A 685 15.71 -18.33 -1.23
C ILE A 685 17.18 -18.02 -0.95
N ASN A 686 17.95 -17.70 -1.98
CA ASN A 686 19.38 -17.43 -1.89
C ASN A 686 19.71 -15.97 -1.49
N LEU A 687 18.71 -15.11 -1.29
CA LEU A 687 18.95 -13.74 -0.83
C LEU A 687 19.39 -13.70 0.64
N GLU A 688 20.34 -12.81 0.91
CA GLU A 688 20.77 -12.49 2.26
C GLU A 688 19.74 -11.62 2.99
N ALA A 689 19.74 -11.65 4.33
CA ALA A 689 18.78 -10.89 5.16
C ALA A 689 18.84 -9.37 4.89
N GLU A 690 20.01 -8.81 4.63
CA GLU A 690 20.17 -7.39 4.30
C GLU A 690 19.53 -7.04 2.94
N GLN A 691 19.66 -7.93 1.96
CA GLN A 691 19.05 -7.75 0.64
C GLN A 691 17.52 -7.89 0.71
N LEU A 692 17.02 -8.82 1.53
CA LEU A 692 15.59 -9.01 1.77
C LEU A 692 14.95 -7.78 2.41
N GLU A 693 15.55 -7.22 3.46
CA GLU A 693 15.06 -5.99 4.10
C GLU A 693 15.13 -4.80 3.13
N ARG A 694 16.16 -4.71 2.29
CA ARG A 694 16.27 -3.63 1.29
C ARG A 694 15.20 -3.70 0.20
N ILE A 695 14.83 -4.91 -0.24
CA ILE A 695 13.89 -5.10 -1.35
C ILE A 695 12.44 -5.12 -0.85
N ALA A 696 12.15 -5.92 0.17
CA ALA A 696 10.79 -6.20 0.64
C ALA A 696 10.48 -5.65 2.04
N GLY A 697 11.43 -4.99 2.70
CA GLY A 697 11.23 -4.41 4.02
C GLY A 697 10.18 -3.30 4.01
N GLU A 698 9.26 -3.38 4.97
CA GLU A 698 8.32 -2.30 5.23
C GLU A 698 9.03 -1.04 5.76
N THR A 699 8.52 0.14 5.37
CA THR A 699 8.97 1.40 5.96
C THR A 699 8.73 1.41 7.47
N LYS A 700 9.58 2.16 8.21
CA LYS A 700 9.45 2.27 9.67
C LYS A 700 8.08 2.79 10.11
N SER A 701 7.44 3.66 9.31
CA SER A 701 6.09 4.15 9.54
C SER A 701 5.04 3.05 9.37
N SER A 702 5.12 2.26 8.29
CA SER A 702 4.22 1.12 8.06
C SER A 702 4.37 0.04 9.15
N LYS A 703 5.60 -0.29 9.55
CA LYS A 703 5.85 -1.23 10.67
C LYS A 703 5.19 -0.75 11.96
N LYS A 704 5.36 0.52 12.33
CA LYS A 704 4.72 1.13 13.52
C LYS A 704 3.19 1.17 13.42
N CYS A 705 2.66 1.49 12.24
CA CYS A 705 1.21 1.51 12.02
C CYS A 705 0.62 0.10 12.17
N ARG A 706 1.24 -0.90 11.55
CA ARG A 706 0.83 -2.31 11.63
C ARG A 706 0.84 -2.82 13.07
N THR A 707 1.90 -2.56 13.85
CA THR A 707 1.95 -2.99 15.26
C THR A 707 0.89 -2.28 16.11
N LYS A 708 0.65 -0.98 15.89
CA LYS A 708 -0.40 -0.22 16.58
C LYS A 708 -1.79 -0.76 16.26
N LEU A 709 -2.09 -1.03 14.99
CA LEU A 709 -3.37 -1.58 14.55
C LEU A 709 -3.58 -3.01 15.06
N ALA A 710 -2.54 -3.86 14.99
CA ALA A 710 -2.60 -5.21 15.51
C ALA A 710 -2.89 -5.23 17.02
N LYS A 711 -2.18 -4.40 17.79
CA LYS A 711 -2.44 -4.23 19.22
C LYS A 711 -3.87 -3.75 19.48
N LYS A 712 -4.32 -2.71 18.78
CA LYS A 712 -5.69 -2.18 18.92
C LYS A 712 -6.76 -3.23 18.59
N ILE A 713 -6.54 -4.06 17.57
CA ILE A 713 -7.46 -5.15 17.23
C ILE A 713 -7.53 -6.19 18.35
N VAL A 714 -6.40 -6.56 18.95
CA VAL A 714 -6.36 -7.49 20.09
C VAL A 714 -7.12 -6.90 21.26
N ASP A 715 -6.80 -5.67 21.65
CA ASP A 715 -7.43 -4.96 22.78
C ASP A 715 -8.96 -4.86 22.60
N LEU A 716 -9.42 -4.47 21.39
CA LEU A 716 -10.86 -4.40 21.07
C LEU A 716 -11.52 -5.79 20.96
N THR A 717 -10.79 -6.83 20.56
CA THR A 717 -11.35 -8.18 20.49
C THR A 717 -11.55 -8.74 21.89
N ASP A 718 -10.63 -8.50 22.80
CA ASP A 718 -10.76 -8.87 24.21
C ASP A 718 -11.86 -8.05 24.90
N ALA A 719 -12.00 -6.76 24.56
CA ALA A 719 -13.15 -5.93 24.92
C ALA A 719 -14.48 -6.60 24.54
N LEU A 720 -14.57 -7.04 23.29
CA LEU A 720 -15.78 -7.61 22.72
C LEU A 720 -16.11 -8.97 23.35
N LYS A 721 -15.11 -9.75 23.78
CA LYS A 721 -15.34 -10.97 24.57
C LYS A 721 -15.97 -10.62 25.93
N ILE A 722 -15.41 -9.65 26.64
CA ILE A 722 -15.90 -9.19 27.96
C ILE A 722 -17.31 -8.62 27.86
N LEU A 723 -17.64 -7.93 26.77
CA LEU A 723 -18.97 -7.39 26.54
C LEU A 723 -20.02 -8.47 26.21
N LYS A 724 -19.60 -9.63 25.68
CA LYS A 724 -20.48 -10.73 25.26
C LYS A 724 -20.70 -11.80 26.33
N THR A 725 -19.70 -12.05 27.17
CA THR A 725 -19.86 -12.74 28.47
C THR A 725 -20.64 -11.83 29.39
#